data_AF-A0A396TZ67-F1
#
_entry.id   AF-A0A396TZ67-F1
#
_cell.length_a   1.000
_cell.length_b   1.000
_cell.length_c   1.000
_cell.angle_alpha   90.00
_cell.angle_beta   90.00
_cell.angle_gamma   90.00
#
_symmetry.space_group_name_H-M   'P 1'
#
loop_
_entity.id
_entity.type
_entity.pdbx_description
1 polymer ?
#
loop_
_entity_poly.entity_id
_entity_poly.type
_entity_poly.pdbx_seq_one_letter_code
_entity_poly.pdbx_strand_id
1 'polypeptide(L)'
;MHRTGSYCHSGKHLLIVTLLLFFIISCSTPTKLQPKSENYSERIKFVVLHYTAGNYQNSLNALTSQGVASAHYLIPQLHDATYHQEDIKVVQLVDENKRAWHSGESAWQKRENLNDQSIGIELVNEANCKSVEFSSTHVKQMPVCFYPDFQAQQIELLIELLKSILRENPDISPTAIVGHSDISPLRKRDPGPRFPWFQLYQAGIGAWYDEAVMMKYYKSFSSKLPSITLIQKALNTYGYAIDISGRFDEQSQAVILAFQQHFMPWHLSKKADAKTAAIVFALLEKYFPEQLTLLVEQYKNELLPKRVSNDLMKKGQLVKTFPEHEPSSRELVNNRASFKSYAHKGEIIIDNLSATSADIYVNGEKLSIAEPLIPYKRYHYSLKKRTHTGDNILMVDNIKPEGAQLTITIPYPELNTTTPLDTKIKSSGDDKSNNLFSAVDLLIEKDITNGFPGAVLLVQHKGKVIKHSAYGYARKYADDGTLLATPVTMETDTLFDLASNTKMFATNIALMKLISEGRLSVNLPLSFYLPEYSGGGREFITVKDILTHKTGYAPQIKFYEKNNALGEAFYSQNNNKTKQLIINKVPFKNTSKMNSVYSDINYILLGILIEKITGLSLDAYVEKFIYQPLGLDNILFTPLQKGWHKNQFAATEIAGNTRSGRVHFDNVRHHVLQGEVHDETAFYALEGVAGHAGLFSTAESLAILSQVLLNRGGYKHTQLFSDKVLDQFIKPDDGNGSYGLGWRRANNGDRAWHFGPYASAQAYGHTGWTGTVTVIDPKHDLAIILLTNARHSEILGDDKQFSFIGKEFETAKYGSVISLIYEAILSNKTAQ
;
A
#
# COMPACT_ATOMS: atom_id res chain seq x y z
N MET A 1 -69.64 46.89 -47.95
CA MET A 1 -69.73 46.08 -49.18
C MET A 1 -70.16 44.67 -48.78
N HIS A 2 -71.32 44.26 -49.31
CA HIS A 2 -71.94 42.93 -49.43
C HIS A 2 -71.73 41.88 -48.31
N ARG A 3 -72.78 41.62 -47.52
CA ARG A 3 -73.86 40.60 -47.73
C ARG A 3 -73.39 39.27 -47.11
N THR A 4 -74.15 38.51 -46.33
CA THR A 4 -75.60 38.34 -46.12
C THR A 4 -75.71 37.38 -44.92
N GLY A 5 -76.55 37.66 -43.91
CA GLY A 5 -77.93 37.15 -43.86
C GLY A 5 -77.95 35.81 -43.10
N SER A 6 -78.95 35.41 -42.33
CA SER A 6 -80.27 35.95 -42.04
C SER A 6 -80.98 34.94 -41.13
N TYR A 7 -81.67 35.44 -40.07
CA TYR A 7 -82.94 34.93 -39.52
C TYR A 7 -83.02 33.46 -39.03
N CYS A 8 -83.90 33.01 -38.13
CA CYS A 8 -85.18 33.47 -37.58
C CYS A 8 -85.40 32.63 -36.27
N HIS A 9 -85.93 33.18 -35.17
CA HIS A 9 -87.31 32.96 -34.66
C HIS A 9 -87.72 31.50 -34.42
N SER A 10 -88.49 31.11 -33.41
CA SER A 10 -89.45 31.76 -32.50
C SER A 10 -89.87 30.67 -31.51
N GLY A 11 -90.05 30.93 -30.21
CA GLY A 11 -91.39 31.14 -29.62
C GLY A 11 -91.56 30.22 -28.39
N LYS A 12 -91.86 30.78 -27.21
CA LYS A 12 -93.19 30.76 -26.52
C LYS A 12 -93.59 29.36 -26.02
N HIS A 13 -94.05 29.08 -24.81
CA HIS A 13 -94.48 29.80 -23.59
C HIS A 13 -94.73 28.72 -22.48
N LEU A 14 -95.07 29.16 -21.25
CA LEU A 14 -95.68 28.41 -20.12
C LEU A 14 -94.74 27.46 -19.32
N LEU A 15 -94.88 27.23 -17.99
CA LEU A 15 -95.46 27.88 -16.81
C LEU A 15 -95.16 26.92 -15.63
N ILE A 16 -94.98 27.44 -14.40
CA ILE A 16 -95.08 26.76 -13.07
C ILE A 16 -93.98 25.69 -12.77
N VAL A 17 -93.38 25.50 -11.58
CA VAL A 17 -93.78 25.67 -10.16
C VAL A 17 -92.50 25.68 -9.27
N THR A 18 -92.59 26.35 -8.10
CA THR A 18 -91.90 26.04 -6.82
C THR A 18 -90.38 26.19 -6.67
N LEU A 19 -89.90 26.99 -5.71
CA LEU A 19 -89.41 26.54 -4.38
C LEU A 19 -88.68 27.69 -3.63
N LEU A 20 -88.95 27.79 -2.32
CA LEU A 20 -88.13 28.35 -1.22
C LEU A 20 -87.37 29.68 -1.41
N LEU A 21 -87.87 30.73 -0.75
CA LEU A 21 -87.11 31.90 -0.31
C LEU A 21 -87.06 31.90 1.22
N PHE A 22 -86.01 31.32 1.78
CA PHE A 22 -85.49 31.66 3.11
C PHE A 22 -84.05 32.13 2.93
N PHE A 23 -83.77 33.32 3.47
CA PHE A 23 -82.48 34.02 3.43
C PHE A 23 -81.32 33.14 3.89
N ILE A 24 -80.33 32.91 3.01
CA ILE A 24 -78.98 32.47 3.39
C ILE A 24 -78.03 33.63 3.15
N ILE A 25 -77.41 34.10 4.22
CA ILE A 25 -76.27 35.01 4.23
C ILE A 25 -75.10 34.27 3.57
N SER A 26 -74.81 34.56 2.30
CA SER A 26 -73.60 34.06 1.64
C SER A 26 -72.47 35.06 1.89
N CYS A 27 -71.50 34.67 2.72
CA CYS A 27 -70.21 35.32 2.78
C CYS A 27 -69.51 35.17 1.42
N SER A 28 -69.45 36.25 0.64
CA SER A 28 -68.56 36.36 -0.50
C SER A 28 -67.11 36.38 -0.01
N THR A 29 -66.41 35.25 -0.08
CA THR A 29 -64.95 35.25 -0.02
C THR A 29 -64.42 35.81 -1.34
N PRO A 30 -63.53 36.81 -1.34
CA PRO A 30 -62.94 37.30 -2.57
C PRO A 30 -61.99 36.22 -3.11
N THR A 31 -62.25 35.74 -4.32
CA THR A 31 -61.31 34.92 -5.09
C THR A 31 -60.07 35.76 -5.40
N LYS A 32 -59.03 35.63 -4.58
CA LYS A 32 -57.72 36.21 -4.89
C LYS A 32 -57.17 35.54 -6.15
N LEU A 33 -56.91 36.32 -7.20
CA LEU A 33 -55.99 35.93 -8.26
C LEU A 33 -54.60 35.74 -7.62
N GLN A 34 -54.13 34.49 -7.57
CA GLN A 34 -52.80 34.13 -7.07
C GLN A 34 -51.95 33.61 -8.24
N PRO A 35 -51.28 34.48 -9.02
CA PRO A 35 -50.20 34.02 -9.87
C PRO A 35 -49.10 33.41 -8.99
N LYS A 36 -48.79 32.13 -9.18
CA LYS A 36 -47.70 31.46 -8.46
C LYS A 36 -46.37 31.92 -9.07
N SER A 37 -45.46 32.41 -8.23
CA SER A 37 -44.06 32.64 -8.60
C SER A 37 -43.43 31.32 -9.05
N GLU A 38 -42.47 31.31 -9.97
CA GLU A 38 -41.63 30.12 -10.21
C GLU A 38 -40.57 29.95 -9.10
N ASN A 39 -40.30 31.00 -8.31
CA ASN A 39 -39.36 31.00 -7.19
C ASN A 39 -40.09 30.69 -5.86
N TYR A 40 -40.74 29.54 -5.74
CA TYR A 40 -41.29 29.04 -4.48
C TYR A 40 -40.95 27.57 -4.27
N SER A 41 -41.09 27.09 -3.04
CA SER A 41 -40.98 25.68 -2.70
C SER A 41 -41.89 25.38 -1.52
N GLU A 42 -42.27 24.13 -1.31
CA GLU A 42 -43.18 23.78 -0.22
C GLU A 42 -42.55 23.98 1.16
N ARG A 43 -43.36 24.35 2.16
CA ARG A 43 -42.87 24.63 3.52
C ARG A 43 -42.31 23.38 4.20
N ILE A 44 -43.01 22.25 4.06
CA ILE A 44 -42.61 20.99 4.66
C ILE A 44 -41.53 20.35 3.78
N LYS A 45 -40.39 20.04 4.40
CA LYS A 45 -39.21 19.49 3.74
C LYS A 45 -38.76 18.15 4.31
N PHE A 46 -39.22 17.78 5.51
CA PHE A 46 -38.78 16.57 6.19
C PHE A 46 -39.93 15.77 6.76
N VAL A 47 -39.71 14.47 6.92
CA VAL A 47 -40.51 13.62 7.79
C VAL A 47 -39.61 13.04 8.87
N VAL A 48 -40.03 13.18 10.13
CA VAL A 48 -39.31 12.65 11.29
C VAL A 48 -40.14 11.53 11.91
N LEU A 49 -39.57 10.33 11.94
CA LEU A 49 -40.17 9.13 12.48
C LEU A 49 -39.69 8.92 13.92
N HIS A 50 -40.63 8.62 14.80
CA HIS A 50 -40.42 8.46 16.24
C HIS A 50 -41.02 7.13 16.71
N TYR A 51 -40.65 6.70 17.92
CA TYR A 51 -41.45 5.76 18.70
C TYR A 51 -41.82 6.37 20.04
N THR A 52 -42.94 5.91 20.62
CA THR A 52 -43.33 6.29 21.98
C THR A 52 -42.90 5.23 23.00
N ALA A 53 -42.32 5.66 24.12
CA ALA A 53 -41.80 4.76 25.16
C ALA A 53 -42.89 4.22 26.11
N GLY A 54 -44.16 4.29 25.74
CA GLY A 54 -45.29 3.83 26.57
C GLY A 54 -46.52 3.55 25.73
N ASN A 55 -47.52 2.91 26.34
CA ASN A 55 -48.78 2.55 25.69
C ASN A 55 -49.52 3.74 25.06
N TYR A 56 -50.54 3.45 24.27
CA TYR A 56 -51.32 4.38 23.48
C TYR A 56 -51.89 5.53 24.31
N GLN A 57 -52.52 5.25 25.45
CA GLN A 57 -53.12 6.31 26.27
C GLN A 57 -52.06 7.24 26.87
N ASN A 58 -50.93 6.69 27.34
CA ASN A 58 -49.82 7.49 27.85
C ASN A 58 -49.22 8.36 26.74
N SER A 59 -49.07 7.80 25.55
CA SER A 59 -48.58 8.50 24.36
C SER A 59 -49.52 9.62 23.93
N LEU A 60 -50.82 9.35 23.85
CA LEU A 60 -51.84 10.33 23.51
C LEU A 60 -51.88 11.48 24.52
N ASN A 61 -51.83 11.16 25.82
CA ASN A 61 -51.78 12.17 26.89
C ASN A 61 -50.51 13.03 26.77
N ALA A 62 -49.35 12.42 26.55
CA ALA A 62 -48.08 13.15 26.42
C ALA A 62 -48.06 14.10 25.21
N LEU A 63 -48.72 13.72 24.11
CA LEU A 63 -48.75 14.49 22.86
C LEU A 63 -49.88 15.53 22.78
N THR A 64 -50.84 15.51 23.72
CA THR A 64 -52.00 16.43 23.76
C THR A 64 -52.03 17.34 24.98
N SER A 65 -51.29 17.01 26.05
CA SER A 65 -51.20 17.82 27.27
C SER A 65 -50.32 19.06 27.10
N GLN A 66 -50.65 20.13 27.83
CA GLN A 66 -49.96 21.42 27.72
C GLN A 66 -48.50 21.32 28.23
N GLY A 67 -47.51 21.51 27.33
CA GLY A 67 -46.12 21.82 27.70
C GLY A 67 -45.04 20.73 27.58
N VAL A 68 -45.30 19.57 26.95
CA VAL A 68 -44.31 18.46 26.89
C VAL A 68 -43.75 18.21 25.48
N ALA A 69 -44.58 17.77 24.52
CA ALA A 69 -44.25 17.58 23.11
C ALA A 69 -45.55 17.43 22.30
N SER A 70 -45.50 17.55 20.98
CA SER A 70 -46.64 17.19 20.10
C SER A 70 -46.15 16.63 18.78
N ALA A 71 -46.97 15.80 18.12
CA ALA A 71 -46.71 15.24 16.80
C ALA A 71 -47.87 15.50 15.85
N HIS A 72 -47.66 15.31 14.55
CA HIS A 72 -48.75 15.45 13.57
C HIS A 72 -49.62 14.20 13.57
N TYR A 73 -48.98 13.03 13.63
CA TYR A 73 -49.65 11.73 13.58
C TYR A 73 -49.19 10.81 14.71
N LEU A 74 -50.11 10.02 15.24
CA LEU A 74 -49.87 8.92 16.17
C LEU A 74 -50.46 7.63 15.57
N ILE A 75 -49.65 6.57 15.48
CA ILE A 75 -50.05 5.25 15.01
C ILE A 75 -50.05 4.27 16.20
N PRO A 76 -51.22 3.78 16.64
CA PRO A 76 -51.33 2.83 17.75
C PRO A 76 -50.63 1.49 17.46
N GLN A 77 -50.41 0.70 18.51
CA GLN A 77 -50.02 -0.70 18.42
C GLN A 77 -51.28 -1.59 18.53
N LEU A 78 -51.37 -2.65 17.72
CA LEU A 78 -52.45 -3.63 17.81
C LEU A 78 -52.34 -4.40 19.13
N HIS A 79 -53.48 -4.60 19.79
CA HIS A 79 -53.60 -5.24 21.12
C HIS A 79 -52.98 -4.45 22.28
N ASP A 80 -52.75 -3.15 22.12
CA ASP A 80 -52.52 -2.26 23.25
C ASP A 80 -53.77 -2.23 24.15
N ALA A 81 -53.62 -2.56 25.43
CA ALA A 81 -54.73 -2.63 26.39
C ALA A 81 -55.48 -1.31 26.58
N THR A 82 -54.85 -0.19 26.19
CA THR A 82 -55.39 1.17 26.29
C THR A 82 -55.97 1.70 24.97
N TYR A 83 -55.92 0.92 23.89
CA TYR A 83 -56.54 1.24 22.61
C TYR A 83 -57.77 0.35 22.37
N HIS A 84 -58.96 0.95 22.40
CA HIS A 84 -60.24 0.21 22.42
C HIS A 84 -60.90 -0.02 21.05
N GLN A 85 -60.21 0.25 19.93
CA GLN A 85 -60.76 -0.05 18.60
C GLN A 85 -60.26 -1.41 18.10
N GLU A 86 -61.10 -2.12 17.34
CA GLU A 86 -60.77 -3.42 16.76
C GLU A 86 -59.63 -3.32 15.73
N ASP A 87 -59.64 -2.26 14.91
CA ASP A 87 -58.61 -1.95 13.93
C ASP A 87 -57.76 -0.75 14.36
N ILE A 88 -56.44 -0.84 14.15
CA ILE A 88 -55.54 0.30 14.34
C ILE A 88 -55.81 1.37 13.26
N LYS A 89 -55.88 2.64 13.68
CA LYS A 89 -56.11 3.79 12.78
C LYS A 89 -55.10 4.88 13.07
N VAL A 90 -54.67 5.57 12.02
CA VAL A 90 -53.82 6.77 12.15
C VAL A 90 -54.62 7.88 12.82
N VAL A 91 -54.08 8.46 13.90
CA VAL A 91 -54.68 9.59 14.61
C VAL A 91 -53.93 10.86 14.25
N GLN A 92 -54.61 11.85 13.66
CA GLN A 92 -54.04 13.17 13.42
C GLN A 92 -54.24 14.07 14.64
N LEU A 93 -53.14 14.52 15.24
CA LEU A 93 -53.14 15.35 16.45
C LEU A 93 -52.91 16.84 16.12
N VAL A 94 -52.13 17.12 15.08
CA VAL A 94 -51.85 18.48 14.59
C VAL A 94 -51.97 18.49 13.07
N ASP A 95 -52.66 19.50 12.53
CA ASP A 95 -52.77 19.76 11.09
C ASP A 95 -51.37 20.00 10.48
N GLU A 96 -51.07 19.40 9.32
CA GLU A 96 -49.74 19.46 8.66
C GLU A 96 -49.28 20.89 8.32
N ASN A 97 -50.22 21.84 8.18
CA ASN A 97 -49.91 23.25 7.95
C ASN A 97 -49.59 24.02 9.24
N LYS A 98 -49.73 23.36 10.40
CA LYS A 98 -49.42 23.90 11.72
C LYS A 98 -48.14 23.26 12.23
N ARG A 99 -47.46 23.96 13.13
CA ARG A 99 -46.24 23.47 13.76
C ARG A 99 -46.60 22.46 14.87
N ALA A 100 -46.01 21.27 14.82
CA ALA A 100 -45.94 20.35 15.97
C ALA A 100 -44.55 20.40 16.63
N TRP A 101 -44.48 20.18 17.94
CA TRP A 101 -43.24 20.27 18.73
C TRP A 101 -42.67 18.87 19.01
N HIS A 102 -42.30 18.14 17.94
CA HIS A 102 -41.84 16.74 18.04
C HIS A 102 -40.31 16.62 18.05
N SER A 103 -39.59 17.48 17.33
CA SER A 103 -38.15 17.31 17.11
C SER A 103 -37.28 17.97 18.19
N GLY A 104 -37.75 19.04 18.84
CA GLY A 104 -36.94 19.85 19.76
C GLY A 104 -35.72 20.48 19.07
N GLU A 105 -34.62 20.69 19.81
CA GLU A 105 -33.32 21.05 19.21
C GLU A 105 -32.85 19.95 18.28
N SER A 106 -32.80 20.26 16.99
CA SER A 106 -32.59 19.28 15.93
C SER A 106 -31.96 19.95 14.71
N ALA A 107 -31.16 19.18 13.98
CA ALA A 107 -30.55 19.64 12.74
C ALA A 107 -30.36 18.49 11.73
N TRP A 108 -30.62 18.79 10.47
CA TRP A 108 -30.42 17.87 9.34
C TRP A 108 -30.19 18.66 8.06
N GLN A 109 -29.24 18.23 7.23
CA GLN A 109 -28.91 18.85 5.94
C GLN A 109 -28.72 20.38 6.06
N LYS A 110 -27.99 20.80 7.10
CA LYS A 110 -27.67 22.20 7.43
C LYS A 110 -28.89 23.08 7.76
N ARG A 111 -30.05 22.48 8.03
CA ARG A 111 -31.22 23.16 8.58
C ARG A 111 -31.37 22.83 10.05
N GLU A 112 -31.75 23.82 10.83
CA GLU A 112 -31.96 23.71 12.28
C GLU A 112 -33.44 23.93 12.61
N ASN A 113 -33.85 23.52 13.82
CA ASN A 113 -35.21 23.69 14.35
C ASN A 113 -36.28 23.08 13.41
N LEU A 114 -36.16 21.77 13.17
CA LEU A 114 -36.95 21.07 12.15
C LEU A 114 -38.46 21.12 12.38
N ASN A 115 -38.92 21.37 13.61
CA ASN A 115 -40.36 21.52 13.94
C ASN A 115 -41.14 22.41 12.96
N ASP A 116 -40.50 23.45 12.41
CA ASP A 116 -41.15 24.41 11.52
C ASP A 116 -41.34 23.92 10.07
N GLN A 117 -40.63 22.84 9.69
CA GLN A 117 -40.49 22.35 8.32
C GLN A 117 -40.61 20.82 8.21
N SER A 118 -41.12 20.14 9.24
CA SER A 118 -41.22 18.69 9.25
C SER A 118 -42.56 18.17 9.74
N ILE A 119 -42.99 17.05 9.17
CA ILE A 119 -44.09 16.24 9.71
C ILE A 119 -43.50 15.21 10.66
N GLY A 120 -44.12 15.08 11.84
CA GLY A 120 -43.69 14.19 12.91
C GLY A 120 -44.69 13.07 13.08
N ILE A 121 -44.24 11.82 12.98
CA ILE A 121 -45.08 10.63 13.08
C ILE A 121 -44.56 9.77 14.23
N GLU A 122 -45.41 9.57 15.22
CA GLU A 122 -45.16 8.76 16.41
C GLU A 122 -45.77 7.37 16.24
N LEU A 123 -44.97 6.31 16.39
CA LEU A 123 -45.46 4.94 16.44
C LEU A 123 -45.45 4.46 17.88
N VAL A 124 -46.58 3.95 18.36
CA VAL A 124 -46.62 3.31 19.68
C VAL A 124 -45.80 2.02 19.63
N ASN A 125 -44.66 2.01 20.33
CA ASN A 125 -43.78 0.87 20.42
C ASN A 125 -42.93 0.97 21.69
N GLU A 126 -43.33 0.25 22.76
CA GLU A 126 -42.81 0.37 24.13
C GLU A 126 -41.35 -0.08 24.31
N ALA A 127 -40.40 0.66 23.75
CA ALA A 127 -38.98 0.40 23.98
C ALA A 127 -38.54 0.88 25.38
N ASN A 128 -37.70 0.08 26.05
CA ASN A 128 -37.28 0.32 27.43
C ASN A 128 -35.76 0.36 27.55
N CYS A 129 -35.21 1.47 28.03
CA CYS A 129 -33.78 1.66 28.27
C CYS A 129 -33.48 1.74 29.76
N LYS A 130 -32.68 0.81 30.29
CA LYS A 130 -32.23 0.81 31.69
C LYS A 130 -30.77 1.22 31.81
N SER A 131 -30.47 2.22 32.64
CA SER A 131 -29.10 2.52 33.06
C SER A 131 -28.63 1.44 34.03
N VAL A 132 -27.52 0.77 33.73
CA VAL A 132 -26.91 -0.21 34.61
C VAL A 132 -25.83 0.49 35.43
N GLU A 133 -26.06 0.67 36.73
CA GLU A 133 -25.03 1.14 37.66
C GLU A 133 -24.18 -0.05 38.12
N PHE A 134 -22.92 -0.12 37.69
CA PHE A 134 -21.93 -0.99 38.31
C PHE A 134 -21.04 -0.16 39.24
N SER A 135 -20.88 -0.61 40.48
CA SER A 135 -19.96 0.01 41.43
C SER A 135 -18.53 -0.04 40.90
N SER A 136 -17.83 1.10 40.98
CA SER A 136 -16.35 1.26 40.99
C SER A 136 -15.56 1.57 39.71
N THR A 137 -16.13 2.16 38.66
CA THR A 137 -15.33 2.96 37.68
C THR A 137 -16.13 4.13 37.10
N HIS A 138 -15.52 5.33 37.02
CA HIS A 138 -16.10 6.56 36.45
C HIS A 138 -16.25 6.51 34.91
N VAL A 139 -16.81 5.43 34.37
CA VAL A 139 -17.18 5.34 32.95
C VAL A 139 -18.69 5.36 32.89
N LYS A 140 -19.29 6.45 32.39
CA LYS A 140 -20.72 6.49 32.02
C LYS A 140 -20.95 5.45 30.92
N GLN A 141 -21.35 4.23 31.30
CA GLN A 141 -21.77 3.21 30.34
C GLN A 141 -23.18 3.51 29.86
N MET A 142 -23.45 3.21 28.58
CA MET A 142 -24.75 3.48 27.96
C MET A 142 -25.85 2.59 28.56
N PRO A 143 -27.08 3.11 28.68
CA PRO A 143 -28.22 2.32 29.09
C PRO A 143 -28.46 1.16 28.11
N VAL A 144 -28.78 -0.02 28.65
CA VAL A 144 -29.17 -1.19 27.87
C VAL A 144 -30.62 -1.00 27.46
N CYS A 145 -30.86 -0.89 26.15
CA CYS A 145 -32.18 -0.70 25.58
C CYS A 145 -32.72 -2.00 24.98
N PHE A 146 -33.98 -2.31 25.30
CA PHE A 146 -34.80 -3.30 24.61
C PHE A 146 -35.67 -2.58 23.59
N TYR A 147 -35.60 -3.02 22.33
CA TYR A 147 -36.40 -2.49 21.23
C TYR A 147 -37.34 -3.60 20.73
N PRO A 148 -38.67 -3.46 20.87
CA PRO A 148 -39.61 -4.41 20.28
C PRO A 148 -39.67 -4.24 18.76
N ASP A 149 -40.11 -5.29 18.08
CA ASP A 149 -40.47 -5.22 16.67
C ASP A 149 -41.74 -4.41 16.46
N PHE A 150 -41.74 -3.61 15.40
CA PHE A 150 -42.94 -2.93 14.92
C PHE A 150 -43.85 -3.95 14.21
N GLN A 151 -45.14 -3.91 14.51
CA GLN A 151 -46.10 -4.84 13.93
C GLN A 151 -46.34 -4.55 12.45
N ALA A 152 -46.58 -5.60 11.65
CA ALA A 152 -46.74 -5.48 10.20
C ALA A 152 -47.86 -4.50 9.81
N GLN A 153 -49.03 -4.60 10.45
CA GLN A 153 -50.16 -3.69 10.18
C GLN A 153 -49.81 -2.22 10.50
N GLN A 154 -49.03 -1.99 11.55
CA GLN A 154 -48.59 -0.64 11.94
C GLN A 154 -47.70 -0.02 10.85
N ILE A 155 -46.80 -0.82 10.29
CA ILE A 155 -45.87 -0.40 9.23
C ILE A 155 -46.59 -0.24 7.89
N GLU A 156 -47.60 -1.06 7.58
CA GLU A 156 -48.45 -0.89 6.40
C GLU A 156 -49.19 0.46 6.43
N LEU A 157 -49.82 0.81 7.56
CA LEU A 157 -50.46 2.12 7.74
C LEU A 157 -49.46 3.27 7.64
N LEU A 158 -48.25 3.09 8.19
CA LEU A 158 -47.19 4.09 8.05
C LEU A 158 -46.81 4.29 6.57
N ILE A 159 -46.67 3.21 5.80
CA ILE A 159 -46.33 3.26 4.37
C ILE A 159 -47.42 4.02 3.59
N GLU A 160 -48.70 3.74 3.87
CA GLU A 160 -49.83 4.43 3.24
C GLU A 160 -49.83 5.92 3.57
N LEU A 161 -49.67 6.27 4.85
CA LEU A 161 -49.59 7.64 5.33
C LEU A 161 -48.42 8.39 4.68
N LEU A 162 -47.22 7.80 4.68
CA LEU A 162 -46.03 8.40 4.08
C LEU A 162 -46.20 8.60 2.57
N LYS A 163 -46.81 7.65 1.84
CA LYS A 163 -47.13 7.83 0.42
C LYS A 163 -48.09 9.00 0.18
N SER A 164 -49.05 9.21 1.08
CA SER A 164 -49.95 10.36 1.00
C SER A 164 -49.19 11.67 1.23
N ILE A 165 -48.42 11.75 2.32
CA ILE A 165 -47.60 12.91 2.68
C ILE A 165 -46.64 13.29 1.54
N LEU A 166 -45.93 12.32 0.97
CA LEU A 166 -44.96 12.55 -0.10
C LEU A 166 -45.61 12.96 -1.42
N ARG A 167 -46.86 12.53 -1.66
CA ARG A 167 -47.64 12.98 -2.83
C ARG A 167 -48.05 14.44 -2.71
N GLU A 168 -48.42 14.87 -1.49
CA GLU A 168 -48.77 16.26 -1.18
C GLU A 168 -47.52 17.16 -1.09
N ASN A 169 -46.35 16.59 -0.73
CA ASN A 169 -45.09 17.30 -0.51
C ASN A 169 -43.96 16.70 -1.39
N PRO A 170 -43.98 16.92 -2.71
CA PRO A 170 -43.03 16.29 -3.65
C PRO A 170 -41.57 16.75 -3.46
N ASP A 171 -41.35 17.86 -2.76
CA ASP A 171 -40.02 18.39 -2.45
C ASP A 171 -39.28 17.60 -1.34
N ILE A 172 -39.94 16.66 -0.66
CA ILE A 172 -39.32 15.81 0.35
C ILE A 172 -38.50 14.72 -0.34
N SER A 173 -37.18 14.92 -0.37
CA SER A 173 -36.26 13.92 -0.95
C SER A 173 -36.23 12.62 -0.13
N PRO A 174 -35.82 11.48 -0.73
CA PRO A 174 -35.60 10.24 0.03
C PRO A 174 -34.65 10.40 1.24
N THR A 175 -33.69 11.32 1.16
CA THR A 175 -32.73 11.60 2.25
C THR A 175 -33.28 12.51 3.36
N ALA A 176 -34.52 12.99 3.20
CA ALA A 176 -35.21 13.88 4.13
C ALA A 176 -36.27 13.14 4.98
N ILE A 177 -36.30 11.81 4.90
CA ILE A 177 -37.11 10.93 5.76
C ILE A 177 -36.16 10.28 6.76
N VAL A 178 -36.27 10.67 8.02
CA VAL A 178 -35.23 10.46 9.04
C VAL A 178 -35.84 10.05 10.37
N GLY A 179 -35.05 9.38 11.21
CA GLY A 179 -35.42 9.13 12.60
C GLY A 179 -35.14 10.32 13.50
N HIS A 180 -35.75 10.38 14.68
CA HIS A 180 -35.38 11.42 15.67
C HIS A 180 -33.90 11.34 16.08
N SER A 181 -33.36 10.13 16.16
CA SER A 181 -31.95 9.85 16.41
C SER A 181 -31.02 10.41 15.33
N ASP A 182 -31.45 10.53 14.08
CA ASP A 182 -30.62 11.08 13.01
C ASP A 182 -30.42 12.59 13.15
N ILE A 183 -31.49 13.29 13.55
CA ILE A 183 -31.51 14.75 13.67
C ILE A 183 -31.10 15.25 15.05
N SER A 184 -30.96 14.35 16.03
CA SER A 184 -30.61 14.64 17.41
C SER A 184 -29.78 13.51 18.07
N PRO A 185 -28.67 13.07 17.47
CA PRO A 185 -27.96 11.84 17.83
C PRO A 185 -27.38 11.80 19.24
N LEU A 186 -27.09 12.97 19.83
CA LEU A 186 -26.61 13.09 21.21
C LEU A 186 -27.72 12.92 22.25
N ARG A 187 -28.97 13.19 21.88
CA ARG A 187 -30.12 13.26 22.81
C ARG A 187 -31.13 12.14 22.60
N LYS A 188 -31.28 11.67 21.36
CA LYS A 188 -32.38 10.79 20.93
C LYS A 188 -31.86 9.47 20.36
N ARG A 189 -32.70 8.44 20.46
CA ARG A 189 -32.36 7.04 20.10
C ARG A 189 -33.46 6.35 19.32
N ASP A 190 -34.62 6.98 19.20
CA ASP A 190 -35.77 6.53 18.43
C ASP A 190 -35.61 6.88 16.94
N PRO A 191 -36.20 6.10 16.01
CA PRO A 191 -37.07 4.94 16.23
C PRO A 191 -36.31 3.64 16.56
N GLY A 192 -34.97 3.69 16.68
CA GLY A 192 -34.14 2.57 17.10
C GLY A 192 -33.83 1.54 16.00
N PRO A 193 -32.99 0.54 16.29
CA PRO A 193 -32.48 -0.40 15.29
C PRO A 193 -33.51 -1.45 14.82
N ARG A 194 -34.65 -1.59 15.47
CA ARG A 194 -35.73 -2.50 15.01
C ARG A 194 -36.68 -1.81 14.04
N PHE A 195 -36.51 -0.52 13.77
CA PHE A 195 -37.34 0.18 12.81
C PHE A 195 -37.05 -0.30 11.37
N PRO A 196 -38.08 -0.62 10.57
CA PRO A 196 -37.89 -1.32 9.31
C PRO A 196 -37.57 -0.38 8.13
N TRP A 197 -36.46 0.35 8.23
CA TRP A 197 -36.02 1.32 7.21
C TRP A 197 -35.91 0.72 5.80
N PHE A 198 -35.36 -0.50 5.68
CA PHE A 198 -35.23 -1.16 4.38
C PHE A 198 -36.59 -1.52 3.76
N GLN A 199 -37.58 -1.87 4.58
CA GLN A 199 -38.94 -2.16 4.11
C GLN A 199 -39.60 -0.89 3.56
N LEU A 200 -39.41 0.27 4.21
CA LEU A 200 -39.87 1.55 3.69
C LEU A 200 -39.21 1.87 2.35
N TYR A 201 -37.89 1.66 2.24
CA TYR A 201 -37.15 1.86 1.00
C TYR A 201 -37.68 0.97 -0.14
N GLN A 202 -37.97 -0.30 0.14
CA GLN A 202 -38.60 -1.21 -0.83
C GLN A 202 -39.99 -0.72 -1.28
N ALA A 203 -40.71 -0.02 -0.41
CA ALA A 203 -41.98 0.63 -0.74
C ALA A 203 -41.84 1.98 -1.47
N GLY A 204 -40.61 2.39 -1.80
CA GLY A 204 -40.29 3.65 -2.48
C GLY A 204 -40.13 4.85 -1.54
N ILE A 205 -39.95 4.63 -0.24
CA ILE A 205 -39.93 5.65 0.80
C ILE A 205 -38.56 5.68 1.47
N GLY A 206 -37.90 6.83 1.47
CA GLY A 206 -36.66 7.03 2.19
C GLY A 206 -35.43 6.53 1.42
N ALA A 207 -34.25 6.73 2.00
CA ALA A 207 -32.98 6.42 1.36
C ALA A 207 -32.45 5.03 1.76
N TRP A 208 -31.84 4.33 0.79
CA TRP A 208 -30.99 3.16 1.02
C TRP A 208 -29.85 3.08 0.01
N TYR A 209 -28.76 2.43 0.38
CA TYR A 209 -27.55 2.27 -0.45
C TYR A 209 -27.66 1.09 -1.42
N ASP A 210 -26.84 1.12 -2.48
CA ASP A 210 -26.65 -0.02 -3.38
C ASP A 210 -25.56 -0.97 -2.85
N GLU A 211 -25.84 -2.26 -2.80
CA GLU A 211 -24.93 -3.26 -2.22
C GLU A 211 -23.62 -3.41 -3.01
N ALA A 212 -23.67 -3.36 -4.35
CA ALA A 212 -22.49 -3.47 -5.19
C ALA A 212 -21.57 -2.25 -5.02
N VAL A 213 -22.15 -1.04 -4.94
CA VAL A 213 -21.41 0.20 -4.68
C VAL A 213 -20.80 0.20 -3.28
N MET A 214 -21.53 -0.27 -2.27
CA MET A 214 -20.99 -0.42 -0.91
C MET A 214 -19.80 -1.39 -0.89
N MET A 215 -19.90 -2.53 -1.57
CA MET A 215 -18.80 -3.51 -1.62
C MET A 215 -17.54 -2.97 -2.32
N LYS A 216 -17.71 -2.12 -3.35
CA LYS A 216 -16.61 -1.37 -4.01
C LYS A 216 -15.84 -0.49 -3.01
N TYR A 217 -16.54 0.29 -2.19
CA TYR A 217 -15.89 1.12 -1.16
C TYR A 217 -15.34 0.29 0.00
N TYR A 218 -16.08 -0.73 0.45
CA TYR A 218 -15.67 -1.58 1.57
C TYR A 218 -14.33 -2.25 1.31
N LYS A 219 -14.10 -2.74 0.10
CA LYS A 219 -12.82 -3.33 -0.30
C LYS A 219 -11.66 -2.33 -0.26
N SER A 220 -11.91 -1.10 -0.70
CA SER A 220 -10.93 -0.02 -0.68
C SER A 220 -10.59 0.40 0.76
N PHE A 221 -11.62 0.62 1.58
CA PHE A 221 -11.48 1.07 2.96
C PHE A 221 -10.97 -0.02 3.91
N SER A 222 -11.14 -1.29 3.56
CA SER A 222 -10.51 -2.42 4.27
C SER A 222 -8.99 -2.46 4.06
N SER A 223 -8.50 -1.92 2.94
CA SER A 223 -7.05 -1.83 2.67
C SER A 223 -6.42 -0.63 3.38
N LYS A 224 -7.11 0.51 3.37
CA LYS A 224 -6.73 1.72 4.10
C LYS A 224 -7.98 2.44 4.56
N LEU A 225 -8.20 2.51 5.86
CA LEU A 225 -9.37 3.22 6.39
C LEU A 225 -9.26 4.73 6.10
N PRO A 226 -10.33 5.40 5.63
CA PRO A 226 -10.41 6.85 5.55
C PRO A 226 -10.10 7.50 6.91
N SER A 227 -9.54 8.70 6.89
CA SER A 227 -9.33 9.47 8.13
C SER A 227 -10.66 9.79 8.81
N ILE A 228 -10.63 9.99 10.14
CA ILE A 228 -11.82 10.42 10.88
C ILE A 228 -12.36 11.74 10.33
N THR A 229 -11.48 12.67 9.96
CA THR A 229 -11.85 13.92 9.28
C THR A 229 -12.69 13.67 8.04
N LEU A 230 -12.28 12.71 7.21
CA LEU A 230 -12.99 12.39 5.97
C LEU A 230 -14.34 11.70 6.23
N ILE A 231 -14.42 10.82 7.23
CA ILE A 231 -15.67 10.17 7.63
C ILE A 231 -16.66 11.20 8.19
N GLN A 232 -16.20 12.13 9.03
CA GLN A 232 -17.01 13.24 9.54
C GLN A 232 -17.54 14.12 8.40
N LYS A 233 -16.68 14.48 7.44
CA LYS A 233 -17.11 15.22 6.23
C LYS A 233 -18.17 14.46 5.45
N ALA A 234 -18.01 13.14 5.27
CA ALA A 234 -18.97 12.32 4.54
C ALA A 234 -20.33 12.26 5.25
N LEU A 235 -20.36 12.06 6.58
CA LEU A 235 -21.58 12.08 7.39
C LEU A 235 -22.26 13.45 7.38
N ASN A 236 -21.47 14.54 7.49
CA ASN A 236 -21.97 15.91 7.40
C ASN A 236 -22.58 16.20 6.01
N THR A 237 -21.91 15.74 4.95
CA THR A 237 -22.37 15.90 3.56
C THR A 237 -23.69 15.16 3.33
N TYR A 238 -23.85 13.97 3.92
CA TYR A 238 -25.08 13.21 3.81
C TYR A 238 -26.27 13.87 4.51
N GLY A 239 -26.04 14.48 5.69
CA GLY A 239 -27.06 15.27 6.37
C GLY A 239 -26.89 15.44 7.88
N TYR A 240 -26.01 14.67 8.54
CA TYR A 240 -25.86 14.76 9.99
C TYR A 240 -25.25 16.09 10.43
N ALA A 241 -25.80 16.66 11.50
CA ALA A 241 -25.15 17.76 12.20
C ALA A 241 -23.95 17.22 13.01
N ILE A 242 -22.77 17.32 12.41
CA ILE A 242 -21.49 16.88 12.97
C ILE A 242 -20.38 17.87 12.60
N ASP A 243 -19.60 18.28 13.59
CA ASP A 243 -18.39 19.07 13.42
C ASP A 243 -17.23 18.21 12.92
N ILE A 244 -16.41 18.79 12.04
CA ILE A 244 -15.24 18.12 11.47
C ILE A 244 -14.03 18.33 12.40
N SER A 245 -14.04 17.67 13.55
CA SER A 245 -12.98 17.79 14.57
C SER A 245 -11.68 17.05 14.22
N GLY A 246 -11.76 16.07 13.30
CA GLY A 246 -10.68 15.13 12.98
C GLY A 246 -10.36 14.12 14.08
N ARG A 247 -11.09 14.15 15.19
CA ARG A 247 -10.94 13.25 16.34
C ARG A 247 -12.16 12.36 16.47
N PHE A 248 -11.95 11.13 16.92
CA PHE A 248 -13.05 10.20 17.17
C PHE A 248 -13.69 10.47 18.56
N ASP A 249 -14.47 11.55 18.62
CA ASP A 249 -15.08 12.11 19.83
C ASP A 249 -16.50 11.58 20.09
N GLU A 250 -17.14 12.07 21.17
CA GLU A 250 -18.49 11.64 21.60
C GLU A 250 -19.56 11.92 20.53
N GLN A 251 -19.47 13.05 19.84
CA GLN A 251 -20.39 13.38 18.74
C GLN A 251 -20.24 12.37 17.59
N SER A 252 -19.00 11.99 17.26
CA SER A 252 -18.73 11.03 16.19
C SER A 252 -19.33 9.67 16.51
N GLN A 253 -19.21 9.23 17.77
CA GLN A 253 -19.82 7.97 18.24
C GLN A 253 -21.34 8.02 18.20
N ALA A 254 -21.95 9.14 18.63
CA ALA A 254 -23.39 9.32 18.65
C ALA A 254 -24.00 9.35 17.24
N VAL A 255 -23.37 10.09 16.31
CA VAL A 255 -23.78 10.18 14.91
C VAL A 255 -23.63 8.83 14.22
N ILE A 256 -22.50 8.13 14.42
CA ILE A 256 -22.31 6.80 13.84
C ILE A 256 -23.33 5.81 14.39
N LEU A 257 -23.69 5.88 15.68
CA LEU A 257 -24.72 5.01 16.23
C LEU A 257 -26.07 5.25 15.55
N ALA A 258 -26.51 6.51 15.41
CA ALA A 258 -27.75 6.84 14.71
C ALA A 258 -27.71 6.35 13.25
N PHE A 259 -26.61 6.61 12.55
CA PHE A 259 -26.38 6.12 11.20
C PHE A 259 -26.45 4.60 11.09
N GLN A 260 -25.84 3.86 12.02
CA GLN A 260 -25.89 2.41 12.04
C GLN A 260 -27.30 1.90 12.38
N GLN A 261 -28.04 2.55 13.28
CA GLN A 261 -29.43 2.20 13.56
C GLN A 261 -30.32 2.36 12.32
N HIS A 262 -30.04 3.36 11.47
CA HIS A 262 -30.77 3.60 10.24
C HIS A 262 -30.37 2.63 9.12
N PHE A 263 -29.08 2.55 8.78
CA PHE A 263 -28.60 1.86 7.56
C PHE A 263 -27.96 0.50 7.80
N MET A 264 -27.67 0.11 9.04
CA MET A 264 -27.03 -1.17 9.36
C MET A 264 -27.49 -1.72 10.73
N PRO A 265 -28.81 -1.89 10.96
CA PRO A 265 -29.36 -2.19 12.28
C PRO A 265 -28.86 -3.49 12.91
N TRP A 266 -28.37 -4.44 12.10
CA TRP A 266 -27.77 -5.70 12.56
C TRP A 266 -26.33 -5.56 13.08
N HIS A 267 -25.70 -4.37 12.99
CA HIS A 267 -24.31 -4.16 13.40
C HIS A 267 -24.08 -2.75 13.99
N LEU A 268 -24.32 -2.62 15.30
CA LEU A 268 -24.21 -1.36 16.04
C LEU A 268 -22.84 -1.21 16.75
N SER A 269 -21.76 -1.16 15.98
CA SER A 269 -20.39 -1.13 16.52
C SER A 269 -20.02 0.18 17.22
N LYS A 270 -20.70 1.29 16.89
CA LYS A 270 -20.34 2.67 17.27
C LYS A 270 -18.91 3.07 16.86
N LYS A 271 -18.30 2.35 15.91
CA LYS A 271 -16.94 2.60 15.43
C LYS A 271 -17.00 3.11 14.00
N ALA A 272 -16.06 4.00 13.66
CA ALA A 272 -15.80 4.43 12.29
C ALA A 272 -15.07 3.33 11.50
N ASP A 273 -15.69 2.16 11.34
CA ASP A 273 -15.11 1.03 10.63
C ASP A 273 -15.27 1.13 9.11
N ALA A 274 -14.56 0.27 8.37
CA ALA A 274 -14.55 0.29 6.90
C ALA A 274 -15.95 0.09 6.30
N LYS A 275 -16.83 -0.67 6.98
CA LYS A 275 -18.18 -0.96 6.50
C LYS A 275 -19.09 0.25 6.70
N THR A 276 -19.03 0.89 7.86
CA THR A 276 -19.72 2.17 8.10
C THR A 276 -19.28 3.23 7.10
N ALA A 277 -17.97 3.42 6.89
CA ALA A 277 -17.47 4.38 5.90
C ALA A 277 -17.97 4.05 4.48
N ALA A 278 -17.97 2.76 4.10
CA ALA A 278 -18.41 2.34 2.77
C ALA A 278 -19.90 2.59 2.52
N ILE A 279 -20.75 2.39 3.53
CA ILE A 279 -22.19 2.66 3.43
C ILE A 279 -22.43 4.16 3.22
N VAL A 280 -21.75 5.04 4.00
CA VAL A 280 -21.89 6.51 3.83
C VAL A 280 -21.50 6.92 2.42
N PHE A 281 -20.37 6.43 1.90
CA PHE A 281 -19.92 6.75 0.54
C PHE A 281 -20.85 6.20 -0.55
N ALA A 282 -21.44 5.02 -0.36
CA ALA A 282 -22.43 4.47 -1.28
C ALA A 282 -23.73 5.28 -1.29
N LEU A 283 -24.17 5.79 -0.14
CA LEU A 283 -25.31 6.71 -0.06
C LEU A 283 -24.99 8.05 -0.77
N LEU A 284 -23.80 8.60 -0.55
CA LEU A 284 -23.35 9.81 -1.24
C LEU A 284 -23.26 9.60 -2.76
N GLU A 285 -22.79 8.45 -3.24
CA GLU A 285 -22.72 8.17 -4.69
C GLU A 285 -24.11 8.17 -5.32
N LYS A 286 -25.13 7.71 -4.58
CA LYS A 286 -26.50 7.61 -5.06
C LYS A 286 -27.28 8.92 -4.99
N TYR A 287 -27.13 9.68 -3.91
CA TYR A 287 -27.98 10.86 -3.64
C TYR A 287 -27.24 12.21 -3.74
N PHE A 288 -25.90 12.21 -3.65
CA PHE A 288 -25.06 13.41 -3.65
C PHE A 288 -23.77 13.24 -4.49
N PRO A 289 -23.88 12.83 -5.77
CA PRO A 289 -22.71 12.45 -6.57
C PRO A 289 -21.73 13.61 -6.82
N GLU A 290 -22.23 14.85 -6.91
CA GLU A 290 -21.39 16.03 -7.09
C GLU A 290 -20.51 16.29 -5.86
N GLN A 291 -21.09 16.21 -4.66
CA GLN A 291 -20.39 16.42 -3.40
C GLN A 291 -19.42 15.28 -3.08
N LEU A 292 -19.74 14.05 -3.51
CA LEU A 292 -18.87 12.88 -3.37
C LEU A 292 -17.51 13.06 -4.04
N THR A 293 -17.46 13.76 -5.18
CA THR A 293 -16.24 13.90 -6.00
C THR A 293 -15.06 14.43 -5.16
N LEU A 294 -15.30 15.48 -4.36
CA LEU A 294 -14.29 16.08 -3.49
C LEU A 294 -13.82 15.13 -2.37
N LEU A 295 -14.74 14.34 -1.82
CA LEU A 295 -14.43 13.37 -0.76
C LEU A 295 -13.59 12.20 -1.29
N VAL A 296 -13.89 11.72 -2.49
CA VAL A 296 -13.10 10.68 -3.17
C VAL A 296 -11.71 11.19 -3.53
N GLU A 297 -11.60 12.44 -3.99
CA GLU A 297 -10.29 13.06 -4.25
C GLU A 297 -9.47 13.22 -2.96
N GLN A 298 -10.08 13.67 -1.88
CA GLN A 298 -9.41 13.75 -0.58
C GLN A 298 -8.96 12.35 -0.11
N TYR A 299 -9.79 11.31 -0.28
CA TYR A 299 -9.39 9.94 0.05
C TYR A 299 -8.19 9.48 -0.77
N LYS A 300 -8.16 9.76 -2.08
CA LYS A 300 -6.99 9.49 -2.93
C LYS A 300 -5.73 10.19 -2.42
N ASN A 301 -5.87 11.41 -1.90
CA ASN A 301 -4.76 12.12 -1.27
C ASN A 301 -4.33 11.51 0.07
N GLU A 302 -5.24 10.91 0.84
CA GLU A 302 -4.92 10.15 2.05
C GLU A 302 -4.25 8.79 1.77
N LEU A 303 -4.47 8.25 0.56
CA LEU A 303 -3.79 7.05 0.07
C LEU A 303 -2.35 7.33 -0.34
N LEU A 304 -2.05 8.55 -0.80
CA LEU A 304 -0.69 8.95 -1.09
C LEU A 304 0.15 8.87 0.20
N PRO A 305 1.38 8.33 0.14
CA PRO A 305 2.32 8.53 1.23
C PRO A 305 2.36 10.03 1.52
N LYS A 306 2.28 10.44 2.80
CA LYS A 306 2.63 11.83 3.14
C LYS A 306 3.95 12.09 2.42
N ARG A 307 3.97 13.08 1.53
CA ARG A 307 5.24 13.58 0.99
C ARG A 307 6.09 13.87 2.22
N VAL A 308 7.03 12.98 2.49
CA VAL A 308 8.22 13.39 3.21
C VAL A 308 8.72 14.52 2.33
N SER A 309 8.77 15.72 2.90
CA SER A 309 9.33 16.86 2.19
C SER A 309 10.61 16.42 1.51
N ASN A 310 10.93 17.00 0.36
CA ASN A 310 12.20 16.81 -0.34
C ASN A 310 13.44 17.19 0.50
N ASP A 311 13.30 17.37 1.83
CA ASP A 311 14.38 17.35 2.80
C ASP A 311 14.98 15.94 2.86
N LEU A 312 15.90 15.76 1.91
CA LEU A 312 17.20 15.16 2.09
C LEU A 312 17.19 13.67 2.40
N MET A 313 17.33 12.87 1.33
CA MET A 313 18.20 11.70 1.46
C MET A 313 19.50 12.17 2.11
N LYS A 314 19.75 11.65 3.31
CA LYS A 314 20.81 12.17 4.16
C LYS A 314 22.16 11.96 3.49
N LYS A 315 23.07 12.93 3.66
CA LYS A 315 24.46 12.81 3.20
C LYS A 315 25.32 11.95 4.14
N GLY A 316 24.76 10.85 4.62
CA GLY A 316 25.35 10.00 5.66
C GLY A 316 24.30 9.29 6.50
N GLN A 317 24.73 8.36 7.34
CA GLN A 317 23.84 7.62 8.24
C GLN A 317 23.30 8.49 9.38
N LEU A 318 24.06 9.49 9.79
CA LEU A 318 23.66 10.49 10.78
C LEU A 318 23.87 11.87 10.18
N VAL A 319 22.84 12.70 10.24
CA VAL A 319 22.89 14.15 9.97
C VAL A 319 21.99 14.77 11.02
N LYS A 320 22.57 15.50 11.99
CA LYS A 320 21.83 16.05 13.13
C LYS A 320 22.42 17.39 13.59
N THR A 321 21.56 18.39 13.77
CA THR A 321 21.91 19.71 14.31
C THR A 321 21.81 19.70 15.83
N PHE A 322 22.79 20.32 16.49
CA PHE A 322 22.85 20.48 17.94
C PHE A 322 23.01 21.97 18.31
N PRO A 323 22.27 22.47 19.33
CA PRO A 323 21.11 21.82 19.95
C PRO A 323 19.96 21.58 18.94
N GLU A 324 19.08 20.62 19.24
CA GLU A 324 17.91 20.35 18.39
C GLU A 324 16.95 21.55 18.41
N HIS A 325 16.27 21.82 17.29
CA HIS A 325 15.33 22.93 17.17
C HIS A 325 14.11 22.79 18.11
N GLU A 326 13.68 21.55 18.36
CA GLU A 326 12.57 21.22 19.25
C GLU A 326 13.02 20.17 20.27
N PRO A 327 13.78 20.57 21.32
CA PRO A 327 14.32 19.62 22.27
C PRO A 327 13.20 19.01 23.14
N SER A 328 13.34 17.75 23.49
CA SER A 328 12.52 17.09 24.50
C SER A 328 12.73 17.71 25.88
N SER A 329 11.73 17.66 26.75
CA SER A 329 11.89 17.96 28.18
C SER A 329 12.85 16.99 28.90
N ARG A 330 13.19 15.86 28.28
CA ARG A 330 14.16 14.89 28.79
C ARG A 330 15.56 15.22 28.26
N GLU A 331 16.36 15.94 29.03
CA GLU A 331 17.66 16.48 28.59
C GLU A 331 18.59 15.45 27.93
N LEU A 332 18.71 14.24 28.50
CA LEU A 332 19.64 13.22 28.03
C LEU A 332 19.36 12.70 26.61
N VAL A 333 18.16 12.91 26.04
CA VAL A 333 17.84 12.43 24.69
C VAL A 333 18.17 13.46 23.60
N ASN A 334 18.37 14.73 23.96
CA ASN A 334 18.50 15.83 23.01
C ASN A 334 19.90 15.93 22.39
N ASN A 335 20.90 15.36 23.04
CA ASN A 335 22.31 15.59 22.71
C ASN A 335 23.10 14.31 22.42
N ARG A 336 22.38 13.21 22.14
CA ARG A 336 22.93 11.90 21.83
C ARG A 336 22.42 11.34 20.50
N ALA A 337 23.20 10.45 19.89
CA ALA A 337 22.83 9.67 18.71
C ALA A 337 23.64 8.36 18.65
N SER A 338 23.23 7.42 17.81
CA SER A 338 24.01 6.22 17.47
C SER A 338 24.30 6.14 15.98
N PHE A 339 25.34 5.38 15.62
CA PHE A 339 25.74 5.15 14.24
C PHE A 339 26.53 3.83 14.10
N LYS A 340 26.46 3.17 12.95
CA LYS A 340 27.25 1.96 12.66
C LYS A 340 28.66 2.36 12.22
N SER A 341 29.67 1.63 12.69
CA SER A 341 31.04 1.74 12.18
C SER A 341 31.79 0.42 12.24
N TYR A 342 33.01 0.43 11.72
CA TYR A 342 33.97 -0.65 11.85
C TYR A 342 35.13 -0.20 12.73
N ALA A 343 35.72 -1.14 13.47
CA ALA A 343 36.89 -0.84 14.29
C ALA A 343 37.97 -0.15 13.45
N HIS A 344 38.47 0.97 13.97
CA HIS A 344 39.48 1.80 13.32
C HIS A 344 39.07 2.42 11.98
N LYS A 345 37.79 2.72 11.80
CA LYS A 345 37.24 3.39 10.61
C LYS A 345 36.33 4.56 10.98
N GLY A 346 35.87 5.28 9.96
CA GLY A 346 34.90 6.37 10.11
C GLY A 346 35.51 7.76 10.22
N GLU A 347 34.67 8.73 9.93
CA GLU A 347 34.92 10.16 10.04
C GLU A 347 33.69 10.86 10.61
N ILE A 348 33.91 12.04 11.15
CA ILE A 348 32.86 12.97 11.57
C ILE A 348 33.08 14.30 10.88
N ILE A 349 32.02 14.84 10.30
CA ILE A 349 31.99 16.13 9.64
C ILE A 349 31.21 17.09 10.53
N ILE A 350 31.79 18.24 10.81
CA ILE A 350 31.18 19.29 11.64
C ILE A 350 30.98 20.51 10.75
N ASP A 351 29.72 20.80 10.44
CA ASP A 351 29.31 22.05 9.83
C ASP A 351 29.01 23.05 10.93
N ASN A 352 29.99 23.92 11.23
CA ASN A 352 29.84 24.91 12.28
C ASN A 352 29.08 26.14 11.74
N LEU A 353 27.95 26.49 12.34
CA LEU A 353 27.22 27.70 11.98
C LEU A 353 27.79 28.89 12.76
N SER A 354 27.84 28.77 14.08
CA SER A 354 28.15 29.91 14.96
C SER A 354 28.88 29.55 16.25
N ALA A 355 29.20 28.26 16.48
CA ALA A 355 29.88 27.86 17.71
C ALA A 355 31.35 28.29 17.69
N THR A 356 31.85 28.64 18.87
CA THR A 356 33.26 28.93 19.17
C THR A 356 33.93 27.77 19.88
N SER A 357 33.17 26.92 20.59
CA SER A 357 33.64 25.66 21.17
C SER A 357 32.48 24.67 21.26
N ALA A 358 32.79 23.37 21.28
CA ALA A 358 31.85 22.29 21.59
C ALA A 358 32.60 21.06 22.11
N ASP A 359 31.97 20.31 23.00
CA ASP A 359 32.50 19.02 23.46
C ASP A 359 31.81 17.89 22.70
N ILE A 360 32.60 17.12 21.94
CA ILE A 360 32.06 16.00 21.16
C ILE A 360 32.73 14.72 21.61
N TYR A 361 31.92 13.71 21.94
CA TYR A 361 32.38 12.41 22.41
C TYR A 361 31.89 11.32 21.48
N VAL A 362 32.77 10.35 21.21
CA VAL A 362 32.41 9.09 20.55
C VAL A 362 32.82 7.96 21.47
N ASN A 363 31.88 7.09 21.82
CA ASN A 363 32.08 6.00 22.78
C ASN A 363 32.70 6.45 24.11
N GLY A 364 32.30 7.63 24.60
CA GLY A 364 32.79 8.21 25.85
C GLY A 364 34.14 8.95 25.74
N GLU A 365 34.83 8.87 24.60
CA GLU A 365 36.10 9.56 24.39
C GLU A 365 35.92 10.92 23.70
N LYS A 366 36.39 11.98 24.34
CA LYS A 366 36.34 13.35 23.80
C LYS A 366 37.20 13.49 22.54
N LEU A 367 36.68 14.14 21.51
CA LEU A 367 37.41 14.48 20.29
C LEU A 367 38.23 15.75 20.51
N SER A 368 39.47 15.74 20.00
CA SER A 368 40.29 16.95 19.88
C SER A 368 39.87 17.68 18.62
N ILE A 369 39.10 18.76 18.79
CA ILE A 369 38.65 19.63 17.69
C ILE A 369 39.31 21.01 17.81
N ALA A 370 39.26 21.79 16.74
CA ALA A 370 39.77 23.16 16.72
C ALA A 370 39.08 24.03 17.79
N GLU A 371 39.89 24.84 18.48
CA GLU A 371 39.43 25.80 19.48
C GLU A 371 40.22 27.12 19.30
N PRO A 372 39.56 28.24 18.97
CA PRO A 372 38.13 28.37 18.72
C PRO A 372 37.70 27.77 17.36
N LEU A 373 36.45 27.32 17.29
CA LEU A 373 35.77 27.03 16.03
C LEU A 373 35.43 28.33 15.30
N ILE A 374 35.78 28.40 14.02
CA ILE A 374 35.44 29.49 13.10
C ILE A 374 34.00 29.30 12.57
N PRO A 375 33.13 30.33 12.65
CA PRO A 375 31.78 30.30 12.07
C PRO A 375 31.77 30.00 10.56
N TYR A 376 30.72 29.31 10.11
CA TYR A 376 30.51 28.86 8.71
C TYR A 376 31.63 27.96 8.13
N LYS A 377 32.52 27.44 8.97
CA LYS A 377 33.60 26.54 8.55
C LYS A 377 33.19 25.09 8.74
N ARG A 378 33.49 24.26 7.74
CA ARG A 378 33.39 22.80 7.80
C ARG A 378 34.69 22.19 8.31
N TYR A 379 34.58 21.24 9.22
CA TYR A 379 35.70 20.45 9.74
C TYR A 379 35.50 18.95 9.47
N HIS A 380 36.60 18.25 9.23
CA HIS A 380 36.64 16.80 9.10
C HIS A 380 37.58 16.23 10.16
N TYR A 381 37.08 15.32 10.99
CA TYR A 381 37.90 14.62 11.98
C TYR A 381 37.79 13.11 11.80
N SER A 382 38.91 12.43 12.02
CA SER A 382 38.96 10.98 11.95
C SER A 382 38.39 10.34 13.22
N LEU A 383 37.56 9.31 13.07
CA LEU A 383 37.02 8.53 14.18
C LEU A 383 37.80 7.23 14.47
N LYS A 384 38.87 6.95 13.71
CA LYS A 384 39.61 5.68 13.76
C LYS A 384 40.14 5.27 15.15
N LYS A 385 40.38 6.22 16.05
CA LYS A 385 40.84 5.90 17.41
C LYS A 385 39.71 5.51 18.37
N ARG A 386 38.46 5.81 18.02
CA ARG A 386 37.30 5.79 18.94
C ARG A 386 36.21 4.82 18.52
N THR A 387 36.22 4.34 17.28
CA THR A 387 35.17 3.44 16.75
C THR A 387 35.49 1.97 16.97
N HIS A 388 34.45 1.20 17.26
CA HIS A 388 34.47 -0.26 17.22
C HIS A 388 33.49 -0.79 16.17
N THR A 389 33.59 -2.09 15.88
CA THR A 389 32.67 -2.76 14.95
C THR A 389 31.26 -2.82 15.55
N GLY A 390 30.26 -2.46 14.75
CA GLY A 390 28.85 -2.44 15.15
C GLY A 390 28.36 -1.03 15.50
N ASP A 391 27.46 -0.93 16.46
CA ASP A 391 26.84 0.32 16.88
C ASP A 391 27.77 1.13 17.79
N ASN A 392 27.96 2.41 17.48
CA ASN A 392 28.76 3.37 18.22
C ASN A 392 27.84 4.50 18.71
N ILE A 393 28.23 5.18 19.80
CA ILE A 393 27.46 6.29 20.38
C ILE A 393 28.16 7.63 20.17
N LEU A 394 27.37 8.67 19.88
CA LEU A 394 27.78 10.07 19.78
C LEU A 394 27.12 10.87 20.90
N MET A 395 27.87 11.78 21.51
CA MET A 395 27.35 12.82 22.40
C MET A 395 27.95 14.17 22.04
N VAL A 396 27.13 15.22 21.99
CA VAL A 396 27.56 16.61 21.76
C VAL A 396 27.12 17.45 22.96
N ASP A 397 28.00 18.23 23.54
CA ASP A 397 27.73 19.01 24.76
C ASP A 397 28.50 20.33 24.77
N ASN A 398 28.23 21.20 25.75
CA ASN A 398 28.98 22.44 26.00
C ASN A 398 29.21 23.32 24.76
N ILE A 399 28.20 23.44 23.89
CA ILE A 399 28.26 24.31 22.71
C ILE A 399 28.23 25.77 23.17
N LYS A 400 29.25 26.56 22.81
CA LYS A 400 29.36 27.98 23.18
C LYS A 400 29.52 28.88 21.96
N PRO A 401 29.05 30.15 22.01
CA PRO A 401 28.20 30.72 23.06
C PRO A 401 26.82 30.06 23.10
N GLU A 402 26.05 30.33 24.15
CA GLU A 402 24.66 29.85 24.25
C GLU A 402 23.86 30.30 23.02
N GLY A 403 23.04 29.40 22.47
CA GLY A 403 22.31 29.61 21.22
C GLY A 403 23.11 29.33 19.94
N ALA A 404 24.41 29.05 20.04
CA ALA A 404 25.19 28.60 18.89
C ALA A 404 24.81 27.20 18.41
N GLN A 405 25.02 26.94 17.12
CA GLN A 405 24.64 25.67 16.49
C GLN A 405 25.76 25.08 15.64
N LEU A 406 25.77 23.76 15.58
CA LEU A 406 26.56 22.98 14.64
C LEU A 406 25.76 21.78 14.13
N THR A 407 26.05 21.34 12.91
CA THR A 407 25.49 20.12 12.34
C THR A 407 26.57 19.04 12.27
N ILE A 408 26.30 17.89 12.87
CA ILE A 408 27.14 16.70 12.77
C ILE A 408 26.65 15.82 11.65
N THR A 409 27.56 15.44 10.76
CA THR A 409 27.35 14.40 9.76
C THR A 409 28.32 13.24 10.00
N ILE A 410 27.79 12.01 10.05
CA ILE A 410 28.58 10.78 10.03
C ILE A 410 28.20 10.00 8.76
N PRO A 411 29.16 9.76 7.83
CA PRO A 411 28.91 8.98 6.62
C PRO A 411 28.63 7.51 6.93
N TYR A 412 28.00 6.80 6.00
CA TYR A 412 27.86 5.34 6.06
C TYR A 412 29.24 4.64 5.94
N PRO A 413 29.42 3.47 6.57
CA PRO A 413 30.65 2.70 6.45
C PRO A 413 30.98 2.32 5.00
N GLU A 414 32.26 2.36 4.65
CA GLU A 414 32.79 1.90 3.36
C GLU A 414 33.30 0.46 3.47
N LEU A 415 33.14 -0.32 2.40
CA LEU A 415 33.74 -1.65 2.29
C LEU A 415 35.25 -1.51 2.06
N ASN A 416 36.06 -2.14 2.90
CA ASN A 416 37.50 -2.16 2.75
C ASN A 416 37.90 -3.23 1.72
N THR A 417 38.27 -2.80 0.51
CA THR A 417 38.67 -3.66 -0.62
C THR A 417 40.18 -3.86 -0.75
N THR A 418 41.02 -3.20 0.07
CA THR A 418 42.48 -3.42 0.07
C THR A 418 42.82 -4.90 0.26
N THR A 419 43.76 -5.39 -0.55
CA THR A 419 44.12 -6.79 -0.84
C THR A 419 43.63 -7.83 0.19
N PRO A 420 42.75 -8.78 -0.22
CA PRO A 420 42.25 -9.84 0.65
C PRO A 420 43.40 -10.60 1.33
N LEU A 421 43.20 -11.04 2.57
CA LEU A 421 44.18 -11.81 3.36
C LEU A 421 44.78 -13.02 2.58
N ASP A 422 44.04 -13.59 1.62
CA ASP A 422 44.46 -14.73 0.79
C ASP A 422 45.43 -14.39 -0.36
N THR A 423 45.68 -13.12 -0.68
CA THR A 423 46.56 -12.74 -1.82
C THR A 423 48.06 -12.78 -1.50
N LYS A 424 48.45 -13.02 -0.24
CA LYS A 424 49.86 -13.17 0.16
C LYS A 424 50.35 -14.63 0.06
N ILE A 425 50.16 -15.32 -1.07
CA ILE A 425 50.96 -16.53 -1.36
C ILE A 425 51.32 -16.57 -2.85
N LYS A 426 52.38 -15.84 -3.21
CA LYS A 426 53.33 -16.32 -4.20
C LYS A 426 54.74 -16.20 -3.60
N SER A 427 55.44 -17.34 -3.63
CA SER A 427 56.89 -17.56 -3.46
C SER A 427 57.55 -17.21 -2.12
N SER A 428 57.67 -18.20 -1.23
CA SER A 428 58.95 -18.73 -0.71
C SER A 428 58.64 -19.83 0.30
N GLY A 429 59.37 -20.94 0.23
CA GLY A 429 59.20 -22.10 1.11
C GLY A 429 59.24 -21.74 2.60
N ASP A 430 58.53 -22.53 3.39
CA ASP A 430 58.43 -22.49 4.84
C ASP A 430 57.70 -21.27 5.44
N ASP A 431 56.36 -21.26 5.35
CA ASP A 431 55.54 -20.88 6.52
C ASP A 431 54.13 -21.50 6.45
N LYS A 432 53.74 -22.25 7.47
CA LYS A 432 52.40 -22.84 7.61
C LYS A 432 51.41 -21.75 8.08
N SER A 433 51.05 -20.81 7.21
CA SER A 433 49.88 -19.96 7.43
C SER A 433 48.62 -20.71 6.96
N ASN A 434 47.76 -21.11 7.89
CA ASN A 434 46.46 -21.73 7.56
C ASN A 434 45.62 -20.79 6.68
N ASN A 435 45.50 -21.09 5.38
CA ASN A 435 44.54 -20.42 4.49
C ASN A 435 43.12 -20.74 4.99
N LEU A 436 42.41 -19.71 5.44
CA LEU A 436 41.07 -19.76 6.05
C LEU A 436 40.03 -20.44 5.14
N PHE A 437 40.18 -20.28 3.82
CA PHE A 437 39.24 -20.77 2.82
C PHE A 437 39.76 -21.99 2.04
N SER A 438 40.80 -22.68 2.53
CA SER A 438 41.39 -23.84 1.83
C SER A 438 40.36 -24.90 1.42
N ALA A 439 39.39 -25.22 2.29
CA ALA A 439 38.35 -26.21 1.98
C ALA A 439 37.41 -25.74 0.86
N VAL A 440 37.13 -24.43 0.79
CA VAL A 440 36.34 -23.81 -0.28
C VAL A 440 37.11 -23.88 -1.59
N ASP A 441 38.38 -23.48 -1.58
CA ASP A 441 39.26 -23.53 -2.75
C ASP A 441 39.37 -24.97 -3.30
N LEU A 442 39.61 -25.96 -2.43
CA LEU A 442 39.71 -27.36 -2.82
C LEU A 442 38.42 -27.89 -3.46
N LEU A 443 37.24 -27.51 -2.95
CA LEU A 443 35.97 -27.95 -3.52
C LEU A 443 35.76 -27.36 -4.93
N ILE A 444 35.97 -26.05 -5.09
CA ILE A 444 35.78 -25.38 -6.38
C ILE A 444 36.80 -25.90 -7.40
N GLU A 445 38.09 -25.99 -7.04
CA GLU A 445 39.13 -26.48 -7.95
C GLU A 445 38.94 -27.94 -8.36
N LYS A 446 38.42 -28.77 -7.45
CA LYS A 446 38.03 -30.14 -7.78
C LYS A 446 36.91 -30.16 -8.82
N ASP A 447 35.88 -29.34 -8.65
CA ASP A 447 34.80 -29.23 -9.64
C ASP A 447 35.33 -28.73 -10.99
N ILE A 448 36.23 -27.73 -11.00
CA ILE A 448 36.88 -27.23 -12.23
C ILE A 448 37.65 -28.33 -12.95
N THR A 449 38.49 -29.07 -12.21
CA THR A 449 39.26 -30.21 -12.74
C THR A 449 38.36 -31.27 -13.36
N ASN A 450 37.18 -31.48 -12.78
CA ASN A 450 36.18 -32.44 -13.25
C ASN A 450 35.26 -31.90 -14.36
N GLY A 451 35.45 -30.65 -14.81
CA GLY A 451 34.79 -30.10 -15.99
C GLY A 451 33.90 -28.87 -15.73
N PHE A 452 33.70 -28.45 -14.48
CA PHE A 452 33.02 -27.19 -14.17
C PHE A 452 33.73 -26.01 -14.87
N PRO A 453 33.00 -25.01 -15.43
CA PRO A 453 33.63 -24.02 -16.29
C PRO A 453 34.47 -23.00 -15.53
N GLY A 454 33.88 -22.26 -14.59
CA GLY A 454 34.55 -21.18 -13.88
C GLY A 454 33.67 -20.49 -12.84
N ALA A 455 34.32 -19.76 -11.93
CA ALA A 455 33.65 -19.01 -10.88
C ALA A 455 34.46 -17.79 -10.41
N VAL A 456 33.78 -16.78 -9.88
CA VAL A 456 34.35 -15.75 -9.03
C VAL A 456 33.62 -15.79 -7.69
N LEU A 457 34.39 -15.93 -6.61
CA LEU A 457 33.89 -15.88 -5.23
C LEU A 457 34.41 -14.64 -4.54
N LEU A 458 33.49 -13.85 -3.97
CA LEU A 458 33.79 -12.77 -3.05
C LEU A 458 33.05 -12.99 -1.73
N VAL A 459 33.79 -12.93 -0.62
CA VAL A 459 33.25 -12.96 0.73
C VAL A 459 33.64 -11.68 1.45
N GLN A 460 32.64 -10.93 1.90
CA GLN A 460 32.82 -9.77 2.77
C GLN A 460 32.30 -10.07 4.17
N HIS A 461 33.05 -9.67 5.18
CA HIS A 461 32.70 -9.88 6.58
C HIS A 461 33.19 -8.69 7.41
N LYS A 462 32.31 -8.11 8.22
CA LYS A 462 32.62 -6.95 9.08
C LYS A 462 33.28 -5.79 8.33
N GLY A 463 32.72 -5.43 7.17
CA GLY A 463 33.19 -4.31 6.36
C GLY A 463 34.52 -4.52 5.65
N LYS A 464 34.99 -5.77 5.52
CA LYS A 464 36.24 -6.12 4.81
C LYS A 464 35.96 -7.22 3.79
N VAL A 465 36.60 -7.13 2.62
CA VAL A 465 36.69 -8.27 1.71
C VAL A 465 37.74 -9.23 2.25
N ILE A 466 37.31 -10.42 2.65
CA ILE A 466 38.19 -11.45 3.25
C ILE A 466 38.52 -12.58 2.27
N LYS A 467 37.77 -12.70 1.17
CA LYS A 467 38.03 -13.59 0.03
C LYS A 467 37.64 -12.87 -1.25
N HIS A 468 38.50 -12.90 -2.26
CA HIS A 468 38.18 -12.49 -3.63
C HIS A 468 39.06 -13.32 -4.57
N SER A 469 38.48 -14.33 -5.21
CA SER A 469 39.24 -15.30 -6.01
C SER A 469 38.45 -15.69 -7.24
N ALA A 470 39.18 -15.90 -8.34
CA ALA A 470 38.67 -16.41 -9.59
C ALA A 470 39.20 -17.83 -9.82
N TYR A 471 38.36 -18.68 -10.42
CA TYR A 471 38.62 -20.10 -10.64
C TYR A 471 38.23 -20.49 -12.06
N GLY A 472 39.03 -21.34 -12.69
CA GLY A 472 38.74 -21.89 -14.02
C GLY A 472 38.71 -20.83 -15.12
N TYR A 473 37.68 -20.90 -15.97
CA TYR A 473 37.67 -20.24 -17.27
C TYR A 473 36.40 -19.41 -17.50
N ALA A 474 36.58 -18.16 -17.91
CA ALA A 474 35.51 -17.30 -18.41
C ALA A 474 34.91 -17.85 -19.71
N ARG A 475 35.69 -18.55 -20.54
CA ARG A 475 35.21 -19.19 -21.79
C ARG A 475 35.99 -20.46 -22.14
N LYS A 476 35.27 -21.58 -22.29
CA LYS A 476 35.82 -22.88 -22.71
C LYS A 476 35.59 -23.25 -24.18
N TYR A 477 34.48 -22.81 -24.76
CA TYR A 477 34.05 -23.22 -26.10
C TYR A 477 34.12 -22.07 -27.13
N ALA A 478 34.46 -22.42 -28.37
CA ALA A 478 34.38 -21.55 -29.54
C ALA A 478 32.92 -21.41 -30.00
N ASP A 479 32.65 -20.48 -30.93
CA ASP A 479 31.28 -20.20 -31.40
C ASP A 479 30.65 -21.38 -32.18
N ASP A 480 31.46 -22.30 -32.69
CA ASP A 480 31.03 -23.55 -33.33
C ASP A 480 30.75 -24.69 -32.33
N GLY A 481 30.88 -24.42 -31.02
CA GLY A 481 30.67 -25.37 -29.94
C GLY A 481 31.86 -26.29 -29.64
N THR A 482 33.00 -26.14 -30.35
CA THR A 482 34.21 -26.92 -30.07
C THR A 482 34.97 -26.35 -28.86
N LEU A 483 35.75 -27.20 -28.18
CA LEU A 483 36.62 -26.76 -27.09
C LEU A 483 37.77 -25.89 -27.64
N LEU A 484 38.02 -24.76 -26.97
CA LEU A 484 39.17 -23.92 -27.27
C LEU A 484 40.46 -24.63 -26.88
N ALA A 485 41.47 -24.59 -27.76
CA ALA A 485 42.81 -25.06 -27.44
C ALA A 485 43.45 -24.26 -26.28
N THR A 486 43.08 -22.99 -26.16
CA THR A 486 43.45 -22.12 -25.04
C THR A 486 42.20 -21.42 -24.53
N PRO A 487 41.51 -22.01 -23.54
CA PRO A 487 40.37 -21.37 -22.88
C PRO A 487 40.75 -20.02 -22.28
N VAL A 488 39.78 -19.11 -22.20
CA VAL A 488 39.98 -17.79 -21.57
C VAL A 488 39.88 -17.96 -20.05
N THR A 489 40.96 -17.66 -19.33
CA THR A 489 41.02 -17.71 -17.87
C THR A 489 39.99 -16.80 -17.23
N MET A 490 39.44 -17.21 -16.09
CA MET A 490 38.55 -16.39 -15.28
C MET A 490 39.37 -15.38 -14.46
N GLU A 491 38.96 -14.11 -14.47
CA GLU A 491 39.56 -13.05 -13.66
C GLU A 491 38.53 -12.48 -12.67
N THR A 492 38.99 -11.88 -11.57
CA THR A 492 38.12 -11.35 -10.51
C THR A 492 37.22 -10.20 -10.96
N ASP A 493 37.61 -9.49 -12.03
CA ASP A 493 36.86 -8.41 -12.67
C ASP A 493 36.01 -8.87 -13.86
N THR A 494 35.90 -10.20 -14.08
CA THR A 494 35.01 -10.75 -15.10
C THR A 494 33.55 -10.41 -14.80
N LEU A 495 32.83 -9.91 -15.81
CA LEU A 495 31.40 -9.59 -15.73
C LEU A 495 30.54 -10.82 -16.01
N PHE A 496 29.46 -11.02 -15.24
CA PHE A 496 28.54 -12.14 -15.40
C PHE A 496 27.13 -11.65 -15.70
N ASP A 497 26.39 -12.40 -16.53
CA ASP A 497 24.93 -12.30 -16.58
C ASP A 497 24.34 -12.75 -15.24
N LEU A 498 23.73 -11.82 -14.52
CA LEU A 498 23.20 -12.07 -13.18
C LEU A 498 21.88 -12.84 -13.18
N ALA A 499 21.22 -12.99 -14.33
CA ALA A 499 19.87 -13.54 -14.43
C ALA A 499 18.95 -12.93 -13.36
N SER A 500 18.27 -13.76 -12.56
CA SER A 500 17.32 -13.29 -11.55
C SER A 500 17.92 -12.51 -10.37
N ASN A 501 19.25 -12.42 -10.19
CA ASN A 501 19.81 -11.43 -9.26
C ASN A 501 19.52 -9.98 -9.74
N THR A 502 19.22 -9.76 -11.03
CA THR A 502 18.68 -8.50 -11.57
C THR A 502 17.49 -7.98 -10.77
N LYS A 503 16.58 -8.89 -10.37
CA LYS A 503 15.41 -8.55 -9.57
C LYS A 503 15.79 -7.78 -8.33
N MET A 504 16.86 -8.19 -7.65
CA MET A 504 17.29 -7.62 -6.37
C MET A 504 18.11 -6.36 -6.56
N PHE A 505 19.13 -6.43 -7.42
CA PHE A 505 20.16 -5.39 -7.54
C PHE A 505 19.84 -4.27 -8.54
N ALA A 506 18.78 -4.42 -9.34
CA ALA A 506 18.17 -3.33 -10.10
C ALA A 506 16.78 -3.00 -9.54
N THR A 507 15.80 -3.88 -9.78
CA THR A 507 14.38 -3.59 -9.56
C THR A 507 14.07 -3.36 -8.08
N ASN A 508 14.49 -4.24 -7.17
CA ASN A 508 14.12 -4.15 -5.75
C ASN A 508 14.76 -2.94 -5.06
N ILE A 509 16.03 -2.65 -5.33
CA ILE A 509 16.70 -1.43 -4.84
C ILE A 509 16.01 -0.16 -5.38
N ALA A 510 15.65 -0.14 -6.67
CA ALA A 510 14.89 0.97 -7.26
C ALA A 510 13.53 1.19 -6.56
N LEU A 511 12.79 0.12 -6.27
CA LEU A 511 11.52 0.21 -5.54
C LEU A 511 11.73 0.72 -4.11
N MET A 512 12.72 0.21 -3.37
CA MET A 512 13.03 0.69 -2.00
C MET A 512 13.39 2.18 -1.99
N LYS A 513 14.14 2.63 -3.00
CA LYS A 513 14.46 4.05 -3.19
C LYS A 513 13.21 4.88 -3.45
N LEU A 514 12.37 4.49 -4.41
CA LEU A 514 11.12 5.21 -4.72
C LEU A 514 10.14 5.25 -3.52
N ILE A 515 10.11 4.22 -2.69
CA ILE A 515 9.31 4.20 -1.45
C ILE A 515 9.89 5.17 -0.42
N SER A 516 11.22 5.20 -0.26
CA SER A 516 11.87 6.16 0.64
C SER A 516 11.68 7.61 0.19
N GLU A 517 11.55 7.85 -1.12
CA GLU A 517 11.19 9.15 -1.71
C GLU A 517 9.69 9.47 -1.62
N GLY A 518 8.85 8.57 -1.08
CA GLY A 518 7.41 8.75 -0.99
C GLY A 518 6.68 8.71 -2.35
N ARG A 519 7.34 8.22 -3.41
CA ARG A 519 6.80 8.12 -4.77
C ARG A 519 6.11 6.79 -5.06
N LEU A 520 6.34 5.80 -4.20
CA LEU A 520 5.75 4.47 -4.30
C LEU A 520 5.30 3.99 -2.91
N SER A 521 4.21 3.23 -2.89
CA SER A 521 3.71 2.50 -1.73
C SER A 521 3.38 1.07 -2.14
N VAL A 522 3.87 0.10 -1.38
CA VAL A 522 3.62 -1.33 -1.65
C VAL A 522 2.15 -1.73 -1.41
N ASN A 523 1.42 -0.96 -0.62
CA ASN A 523 0.03 -1.27 -0.25
C ASN A 523 -0.99 -0.73 -1.26
N LEU A 524 -0.57 0.12 -2.20
CA LEU A 524 -1.46 0.62 -3.24
C LEU A 524 -1.59 -0.39 -4.39
N PRO A 525 -2.76 -0.46 -5.05
CA PRO A 525 -2.93 -1.26 -6.25
C PRO A 525 -2.01 -0.77 -7.37
N LEU A 526 -1.54 -1.67 -8.23
CA LEU A 526 -0.71 -1.28 -9.38
C LEU A 526 -1.46 -0.31 -10.29
N SER A 527 -2.79 -0.46 -10.40
CA SER A 527 -3.68 0.43 -11.15
C SER A 527 -3.67 1.89 -10.68
N PHE A 528 -3.21 2.15 -9.45
CA PHE A 528 -3.00 3.51 -8.96
C PHE A 528 -1.92 4.26 -9.78
N TYR A 529 -0.85 3.56 -10.18
CA TYR A 529 0.26 4.11 -10.94
C TYR A 529 0.13 3.86 -12.45
N LEU A 530 -0.53 2.75 -12.80
CA LEU A 530 -0.80 2.32 -14.17
C LEU A 530 -2.31 2.17 -14.36
N PRO A 531 -3.08 3.25 -14.56
CA PRO A 531 -4.55 3.18 -14.73
C PRO A 531 -5.01 2.19 -15.81
N GLU A 532 -4.19 2.00 -16.84
CA GLU A 532 -4.37 1.02 -17.91
C GLU A 532 -4.37 -0.44 -17.41
N TYR A 533 -3.69 -0.75 -16.30
CA TYR A 533 -3.67 -2.06 -15.66
C TYR A 533 -4.99 -2.36 -14.94
N SER A 534 -6.02 -2.69 -15.72
CA SER A 534 -7.40 -2.85 -15.28
C SER A 534 -8.09 -4.05 -15.92
N GLY A 535 -9.18 -4.51 -15.32
CA GLY A 535 -10.01 -5.60 -15.83
C GLY A 535 -9.55 -6.99 -15.37
N GLY A 536 -10.50 -7.91 -15.25
CA GLY A 536 -10.24 -9.28 -14.78
C GLY A 536 -9.72 -9.35 -13.33
N GLY A 537 -9.91 -8.29 -12.53
CA GLY A 537 -9.46 -8.19 -11.14
C GLY A 537 -8.08 -7.56 -10.95
N ARG A 538 -7.42 -7.10 -12.03
CA ARG A 538 -6.10 -6.42 -11.99
C ARG A 538 -6.10 -5.16 -11.13
N GLU A 539 -7.21 -4.43 -11.13
CA GLU A 539 -7.42 -3.20 -10.35
C GLU A 539 -7.28 -3.40 -8.83
N PHE A 540 -7.23 -4.66 -8.37
CA PHE A 540 -7.09 -5.03 -6.97
C PHE A 540 -5.76 -5.72 -6.63
N ILE A 541 -4.83 -5.82 -7.60
CA ILE A 541 -3.51 -6.37 -7.37
C ILE A 541 -2.61 -5.27 -6.83
N THR A 542 -2.12 -5.44 -5.60
CA THR A 542 -1.20 -4.49 -4.96
C THR A 542 0.24 -4.70 -5.40
N VAL A 543 1.06 -3.67 -5.26
CA VAL A 543 2.50 -3.78 -5.49
C VAL A 543 3.12 -4.84 -4.56
N LYS A 544 2.61 -5.00 -3.32
CA LYS A 544 2.96 -6.08 -2.39
C LYS A 544 2.62 -7.46 -2.95
N ASP A 545 1.45 -7.63 -3.57
CA ASP A 545 1.04 -8.90 -4.19
C ASP A 545 2.03 -9.28 -5.31
N ILE A 546 2.49 -8.30 -6.09
CA ILE A 546 3.47 -8.50 -7.17
C ILE A 546 4.84 -8.91 -6.61
N LEU A 547 5.36 -8.16 -5.62
CA LEU A 547 6.64 -8.42 -4.95
C LEU A 547 6.72 -9.79 -4.27
N THR A 548 5.58 -10.32 -3.82
CA THR A 548 5.47 -11.64 -3.16
C THR A 548 5.01 -12.75 -4.09
N HIS A 549 4.89 -12.45 -5.39
CA HIS A 549 4.37 -13.33 -6.42
C HIS A 549 2.99 -13.96 -6.13
N LYS A 550 2.10 -13.21 -5.46
CA LYS A 550 0.71 -13.59 -5.11
C LYS A 550 -0.32 -13.02 -6.08
N THR A 551 0.04 -12.92 -7.36
CA THR A 551 -0.80 -12.33 -8.42
C THR A 551 -1.57 -13.35 -9.23
N GLY A 552 -1.12 -14.60 -9.26
CA GLY A 552 -1.72 -15.66 -10.08
C GLY A 552 -1.19 -15.78 -11.51
N TYR A 553 -0.19 -14.97 -11.90
CA TYR A 553 0.44 -15.11 -13.21
C TYR A 553 1.21 -16.42 -13.36
N ALA A 554 1.30 -16.90 -14.60
CA ALA A 554 2.15 -18.04 -14.94
C ALA A 554 3.64 -17.73 -14.66
N PRO A 555 4.48 -18.73 -14.37
CA PRO A 555 5.90 -18.51 -14.11
C PRO A 555 6.61 -17.72 -15.22
N GLN A 556 6.31 -18.06 -16.48
CA GLN A 556 6.88 -17.41 -17.66
C GLN A 556 5.87 -17.46 -18.81
N ILE A 557 6.02 -16.55 -19.77
CA ILE A 557 5.30 -16.54 -21.05
C ILE A 557 6.32 -16.30 -22.14
N LYS A 558 6.33 -17.18 -23.14
CA LYS A 558 7.28 -17.12 -24.24
C LYS A 558 6.78 -16.22 -25.36
N PHE A 559 6.81 -14.91 -25.13
CA PHE A 559 6.34 -13.93 -26.12
C PHE A 559 7.08 -14.03 -27.47
N TYR A 560 8.32 -14.55 -27.45
CA TYR A 560 9.16 -14.72 -28.64
C TYR A 560 8.86 -15.98 -29.47
N GLU A 561 7.89 -16.82 -29.06
CA GLU A 561 7.46 -18.02 -29.80
C GLU A 561 6.02 -17.88 -30.31
N LYS A 562 5.78 -18.14 -31.61
CA LYS A 562 4.42 -18.08 -32.20
C LYS A 562 3.48 -19.13 -31.61
N ASN A 563 3.99 -20.32 -31.33
CA ASN A 563 3.25 -21.46 -30.77
C ASN A 563 3.27 -21.49 -29.22
N ASN A 564 3.35 -20.34 -28.56
CA ASN A 564 3.34 -20.27 -27.10
C ASN A 564 1.97 -20.69 -26.51
N ALA A 565 1.94 -21.00 -25.22
CA ALA A 565 0.76 -21.54 -24.53
C ALA A 565 -0.49 -20.62 -24.51
N LEU A 566 -0.34 -19.33 -24.80
CA LEU A 566 -1.45 -18.36 -24.89
C LEU A 566 -1.89 -18.09 -26.34
N GLY A 567 -1.20 -18.68 -27.32
CA GLY A 567 -1.46 -18.53 -28.75
C GLY A 567 -0.73 -17.37 -29.41
N GLU A 568 -0.84 -17.30 -30.74
CA GLU A 568 -0.12 -16.36 -31.59
C GLU A 568 -0.42 -14.89 -31.29
N ALA A 569 -1.59 -14.58 -30.74
CA ALA A 569 -1.94 -13.22 -30.31
C ALA A 569 -0.97 -12.64 -29.25
N PHE A 570 -0.29 -13.51 -28.50
CA PHE A 570 0.72 -13.15 -27.52
C PHE A 570 2.15 -13.21 -28.05
N TYR A 571 2.34 -13.49 -29.35
CA TYR A 571 3.64 -13.38 -29.99
C TYR A 571 4.06 -11.91 -30.17
N SER A 572 5.25 -11.58 -29.67
CA SER A 572 5.86 -10.26 -29.76
C SER A 572 7.37 -10.35 -29.53
N GLN A 573 8.14 -9.84 -30.49
CA GLN A 573 9.55 -9.48 -30.33
C GLN A 573 9.73 -7.94 -30.36
N ASN A 574 8.72 -7.20 -29.91
CA ASN A 574 8.73 -5.74 -29.85
C ASN A 574 8.47 -5.29 -28.41
N ASN A 575 9.39 -4.48 -27.86
CA ASN A 575 9.36 -4.04 -26.47
C ASN A 575 8.01 -3.43 -26.06
N ASN A 576 7.54 -2.43 -26.80
CA ASN A 576 6.29 -1.74 -26.49
C ASN A 576 5.07 -2.67 -26.58
N LYS A 577 4.97 -3.49 -27.63
CA LYS A 577 3.87 -4.46 -27.77
C LYS A 577 3.87 -5.47 -26.63
N THR A 578 5.04 -6.00 -26.25
CA THR A 578 5.18 -6.95 -25.15
C THR A 578 4.74 -6.34 -23.81
N LYS A 579 5.20 -5.12 -23.50
CA LYS A 579 4.77 -4.38 -22.30
C LYS A 579 3.24 -4.20 -22.30
N GLN A 580 2.64 -3.80 -23.42
CA GLN A 580 1.18 -3.63 -23.52
C GLN A 580 0.41 -4.95 -23.34
N LEU A 581 0.92 -6.07 -23.87
CA LEU A 581 0.32 -7.39 -23.66
C LEU A 581 0.36 -7.77 -22.17
N ILE A 582 1.48 -7.55 -21.49
CA ILE A 582 1.66 -7.83 -20.06
C ILE A 582 0.71 -7.00 -19.20
N ILE A 583 0.59 -5.71 -19.49
CA ILE A 583 -0.28 -4.80 -18.73
C ILE A 583 -1.76 -5.19 -18.93
N ASN A 584 -2.20 -5.41 -20.17
CA ASN A 584 -3.62 -5.40 -20.51
C ASN A 584 -4.23 -6.77 -20.86
N LYS A 585 -3.43 -7.76 -21.25
CA LYS A 585 -3.94 -8.96 -21.94
C LYS A 585 -3.54 -10.28 -21.28
N VAL A 586 -2.36 -10.37 -20.65
CA VAL A 586 -1.87 -11.62 -20.06
C VAL A 586 -2.83 -12.12 -18.98
N PRO A 587 -3.46 -13.29 -19.12
CA PRO A 587 -4.42 -13.79 -18.14
C PRO A 587 -3.73 -14.31 -16.87
N PHE A 588 -4.47 -14.31 -15.75
CA PHE A 588 -4.07 -15.06 -14.56
C PHE A 588 -4.23 -16.55 -14.83
N LYS A 589 -3.22 -17.36 -14.45
CA LYS A 589 -3.26 -18.83 -14.56
C LYS A 589 -3.93 -19.45 -13.34
N ASN A 590 -3.68 -18.89 -12.16
CA ASN A 590 -4.28 -19.33 -10.89
C ASN A 590 -5.03 -18.16 -10.25
N THR A 591 -6.28 -18.35 -9.83
CA THR A 591 -7.09 -17.27 -9.21
C THR A 591 -6.98 -17.23 -7.68
N SER A 592 -6.36 -18.23 -7.05
CA SER A 592 -6.16 -18.26 -5.60
C SER A 592 -4.98 -17.38 -5.18
N LYS A 593 -5.27 -16.27 -4.49
CA LYS A 593 -4.25 -15.39 -3.88
C LYS A 593 -3.43 -16.06 -2.76
N MET A 594 -3.82 -17.26 -2.30
CA MET A 594 -3.16 -17.94 -1.18
C MET A 594 -1.83 -18.60 -1.55
N ASN A 595 -1.57 -18.89 -2.84
CA ASN A 595 -0.36 -19.57 -3.27
C ASN A 595 0.58 -18.63 -4.03
N SER A 596 1.80 -18.44 -3.51
CA SER A 596 2.87 -17.70 -4.20
C SER A 596 3.43 -18.55 -5.34
N VAL A 597 3.43 -18.02 -6.57
CA VAL A 597 3.99 -18.67 -7.76
C VAL A 597 5.06 -17.77 -8.35
N TYR A 598 6.33 -18.15 -8.18
CA TYR A 598 7.46 -17.40 -8.75
C TYR A 598 7.25 -17.17 -10.25
N SER A 599 7.16 -15.90 -10.63
CA SER A 599 6.74 -15.45 -11.97
C SER A 599 7.54 -14.24 -12.41
N ASP A 600 8.10 -14.31 -13.62
CA ASP A 600 8.85 -13.22 -14.23
C ASP A 600 7.96 -12.07 -14.66
N ILE A 601 6.70 -12.35 -15.01
CA ILE A 601 5.70 -11.33 -15.35
C ILE A 601 5.56 -10.29 -14.24
N ASN A 602 5.60 -10.73 -12.98
CA ASN A 602 5.55 -9.84 -11.82
C ASN A 602 6.70 -8.83 -11.82
N TYR A 603 7.93 -9.28 -12.10
CA TYR A 603 9.09 -8.39 -12.09
C TYR A 603 9.21 -7.54 -13.36
N ILE A 604 8.71 -8.02 -14.50
CA ILE A 604 8.58 -7.18 -15.69
C ILE A 604 7.59 -6.03 -15.40
N LEU A 605 6.44 -6.31 -14.76
CA LEU A 605 5.49 -5.28 -14.32
C LEU A 605 6.13 -4.27 -13.34
N LEU A 606 6.96 -4.72 -12.40
CA LEU A 606 7.69 -3.82 -11.50
C LEU A 606 8.72 -2.94 -12.24
N GLY A 607 9.37 -3.47 -13.28
CA GLY A 607 10.20 -2.68 -14.19
C GLY A 607 9.40 -1.59 -14.89
N ILE A 608 8.26 -1.94 -15.50
CA ILE A 608 7.33 -0.99 -16.15
C ILE A 608 6.83 0.07 -15.14
N LEU A 609 6.54 -0.34 -13.90
CA LEU A 609 6.12 0.56 -12.84
C LEU A 609 7.19 1.62 -12.52
N ILE A 610 8.46 1.21 -12.41
CA ILE A 610 9.58 2.12 -12.21
C ILE A 610 9.66 3.11 -13.38
N GLU A 611 9.55 2.64 -14.62
CA GLU A 611 9.57 3.50 -15.80
C GLU A 611 8.43 4.52 -15.76
N LYS A 612 7.22 4.08 -15.41
CA LYS A 612 6.04 4.95 -15.31
C LYS A 612 6.20 6.03 -14.24
N ILE A 613 6.72 5.67 -13.05
CA ILE A 613 6.91 6.61 -11.94
C ILE A 613 8.01 7.62 -12.25
N THR A 614 9.07 7.18 -12.94
CA THR A 614 10.31 7.96 -13.13
C THR A 614 10.38 8.72 -14.45
N GLY A 615 9.68 8.26 -15.48
CA GLY A 615 9.79 8.74 -16.85
C GLY A 615 11.09 8.30 -17.56
N LEU A 616 11.86 7.39 -16.97
CA LEU A 616 13.12 6.87 -17.51
C LEU A 616 13.03 5.37 -17.74
N SER A 617 13.77 4.83 -18.70
CA SER A 617 13.95 3.37 -18.80
C SER A 617 14.59 2.82 -17.53
N LEU A 618 14.32 1.54 -17.21
CA LEU A 618 14.82 0.92 -15.98
C LEU A 618 16.35 1.04 -15.86
N ASP A 619 17.09 0.77 -16.94
CA ASP A 619 18.55 0.85 -16.98
C ASP A 619 19.06 2.27 -16.72
N ALA A 620 18.49 3.28 -17.40
CA ALA A 620 18.85 4.67 -17.22
C ALA A 620 18.58 5.16 -15.79
N TYR A 621 17.48 4.72 -15.17
CA TYR A 621 17.17 5.07 -13.79
C TYR A 621 18.18 4.47 -12.81
N VAL A 622 18.47 3.17 -12.89
CA VAL A 622 19.40 2.53 -11.95
C VAL A 622 20.83 3.02 -12.14
N GLU A 623 21.28 3.25 -13.37
CA GLU A 623 22.62 3.79 -13.64
C GLU A 623 22.77 5.19 -13.04
N LYS A 624 21.84 6.09 -13.31
CA LYS A 624 21.92 7.50 -12.88
C LYS A 624 21.71 7.70 -11.39
N PHE A 625 20.75 6.98 -10.79
CA PHE A 625 20.29 7.28 -9.44
C PHE A 625 20.68 6.25 -8.38
N ILE A 626 21.31 5.13 -8.79
CA ILE A 626 21.79 4.09 -7.87
C ILE A 626 23.28 3.82 -8.10
N TYR A 627 23.72 3.47 -9.31
CA TYR A 627 25.09 3.00 -9.55
C TYR A 627 26.11 4.15 -9.59
N GLN A 628 25.87 5.21 -10.36
CA GLN A 628 26.77 6.37 -10.43
C GLN A 628 26.99 7.06 -9.06
N PRO A 629 25.96 7.32 -8.23
CA PRO A 629 26.15 7.90 -6.89
C PRO A 629 26.96 7.03 -5.92
N LEU A 630 27.13 5.75 -6.24
CA LEU A 630 27.95 4.80 -5.50
C LEU A 630 29.34 4.59 -6.12
N GLY A 631 29.61 5.18 -7.29
CA GLY A 631 30.85 4.98 -8.04
C GLY A 631 30.96 3.58 -8.64
N LEU A 632 29.85 3.00 -9.09
CA LEU A 632 29.82 1.66 -9.67
C LEU A 632 29.76 1.74 -11.20
N ASP A 633 30.87 1.37 -11.85
CA ASP A 633 30.99 1.36 -13.32
C ASP A 633 30.84 -0.04 -13.93
N ASN A 634 31.04 -1.10 -13.13
CA ASN A 634 31.05 -2.51 -13.56
C ASN A 634 29.72 -3.22 -13.25
N ILE A 635 28.60 -2.51 -13.42
CA ILE A 635 27.24 -3.04 -13.27
C ILE A 635 26.27 -2.28 -14.18
N LEU A 636 25.64 -2.98 -15.13
CA LEU A 636 24.86 -2.34 -16.20
C LEU A 636 23.99 -3.31 -16.98
N PHE A 637 23.01 -2.76 -17.70
CA PHE A 637 22.26 -3.48 -18.72
C PHE A 637 22.90 -3.28 -20.10
N THR A 638 22.62 -4.19 -21.03
CA THR A 638 22.99 -4.12 -22.47
C THR A 638 24.44 -3.68 -22.74
N PRO A 639 25.44 -4.27 -22.05
CA PRO A 639 26.80 -3.71 -22.01
C PRO A 639 27.47 -3.59 -23.39
N LEU A 640 27.23 -4.53 -24.31
CA LEU A 640 27.82 -4.47 -25.65
C LEU A 640 27.34 -3.25 -26.47
N GLN A 641 26.13 -2.77 -26.22
CA GLN A 641 25.62 -1.53 -26.82
C GLN A 641 26.23 -0.28 -26.18
N LYS A 642 26.79 -0.42 -24.97
CA LYS A 642 27.44 0.63 -24.18
C LYS A 642 28.97 0.59 -24.29
N GLY A 643 29.51 -0.04 -25.34
CA GLY A 643 30.93 -0.02 -25.68
C GLY A 643 31.79 -1.09 -25.01
N TRP A 644 31.18 -2.05 -24.30
CA TRP A 644 31.92 -3.17 -23.70
C TRP A 644 32.20 -4.27 -24.72
N HIS A 645 33.29 -5.03 -24.50
CA HIS A 645 33.72 -6.11 -25.37
C HIS A 645 33.39 -7.48 -24.78
N LYS A 646 33.04 -8.45 -25.64
CA LYS A 646 32.64 -9.80 -25.22
C LYS A 646 33.67 -10.49 -24.32
N ASN A 647 34.97 -10.29 -24.54
CA ASN A 647 36.03 -10.90 -23.75
C ASN A 647 36.08 -10.47 -22.27
N GLN A 648 35.37 -9.40 -21.90
CA GLN A 648 35.24 -8.94 -20.50
C GLN A 648 34.16 -9.71 -19.72
N PHE A 649 33.38 -10.56 -20.40
CA PHE A 649 32.26 -11.29 -19.81
C PHE A 649 32.56 -12.78 -19.73
N ALA A 650 32.06 -13.44 -18.70
CA ALA A 650 31.96 -14.88 -18.71
C ALA A 650 30.94 -15.33 -19.77
N ALA A 651 31.33 -16.29 -20.60
CA ALA A 651 30.40 -16.95 -21.52
C ALA A 651 29.33 -17.70 -20.73
N THR A 652 28.08 -17.70 -21.20
CA THR A 652 26.92 -18.21 -20.46
C THR A 652 26.36 -19.52 -21.01
N GLU A 653 26.20 -19.66 -22.33
CA GLU A 653 25.73 -20.91 -22.94
C GLU A 653 26.47 -21.13 -24.27
N ILE A 654 26.78 -22.40 -24.58
CA ILE A 654 27.62 -22.79 -25.72
C ILE A 654 26.92 -22.49 -27.06
N ALA A 655 25.66 -22.89 -27.19
CA ALA A 655 24.92 -22.86 -28.46
C ALA A 655 23.73 -21.90 -28.40
N GLY A 656 23.96 -20.69 -27.90
CA GLY A 656 22.93 -19.65 -27.83
C GLY A 656 21.81 -19.98 -26.84
N ASN A 657 20.55 -19.90 -27.31
CA ASN A 657 19.38 -20.33 -26.52
C ASN A 657 18.86 -21.71 -26.98
N THR A 658 19.58 -22.40 -27.87
CA THR A 658 19.10 -23.63 -28.48
C THR A 658 19.17 -24.84 -27.55
N ARG A 659 19.86 -24.75 -26.40
CA ARG A 659 20.09 -25.91 -25.53
C ARG A 659 20.79 -27.05 -26.28
N SER A 660 21.83 -26.68 -27.02
CA SER A 660 22.56 -27.57 -27.94
C SER A 660 21.61 -28.23 -28.95
N GLY A 661 20.77 -27.41 -29.60
CA GLY A 661 19.87 -27.85 -30.67
C GLY A 661 18.56 -28.53 -30.24
N ARG A 662 18.13 -28.40 -28.98
CA ARG A 662 16.86 -28.96 -28.46
C ARG A 662 15.70 -27.97 -28.44
N VAL A 663 16.01 -26.67 -28.45
CA VAL A 663 15.04 -25.56 -28.44
C VAL A 663 15.14 -24.81 -29.76
N HIS A 664 14.00 -24.63 -30.41
CA HIS A 664 13.88 -23.97 -31.71
C HIS A 664 12.75 -22.97 -31.70
N PHE A 665 13.04 -21.78 -32.22
CA PHE A 665 12.07 -20.76 -32.59
C PHE A 665 12.72 -19.83 -33.61
N ASP A 666 11.91 -18.98 -34.25
CA ASP A 666 12.41 -18.00 -35.22
C ASP A 666 13.57 -17.21 -34.61
N ASN A 667 14.63 -16.95 -35.39
CA ASN A 667 15.79 -16.14 -35.01
C ASN A 667 16.48 -16.49 -33.66
N VAL A 668 16.35 -17.74 -33.19
CA VAL A 668 17.09 -18.23 -32.03
C VAL A 668 18.61 -18.07 -32.24
N ARG A 669 19.30 -17.55 -31.23
CA ARG A 669 20.77 -17.44 -31.25
C ARG A 669 21.42 -18.82 -31.21
N HIS A 670 22.49 -19.00 -31.99
CA HIS A 670 23.26 -20.26 -32.08
C HIS A 670 24.71 -20.12 -31.60
N HIS A 671 25.23 -18.90 -31.46
CA HIS A 671 26.60 -18.64 -31.02
C HIS A 671 26.75 -18.69 -29.50
N VAL A 672 27.99 -18.75 -29.01
CA VAL A 672 28.28 -18.68 -27.57
C VAL A 672 27.77 -17.36 -27.01
N LEU A 673 26.85 -17.42 -26.04
CA LEU A 673 26.32 -16.21 -25.41
C LEU A 673 27.35 -15.60 -24.47
N GLN A 674 27.76 -14.37 -24.74
CA GLN A 674 28.78 -13.67 -23.97
C GLN A 674 28.55 -12.15 -24.07
N GLY A 675 28.28 -11.49 -22.94
CA GLY A 675 27.91 -10.07 -22.88
C GLY A 675 26.47 -9.75 -23.34
N GLU A 676 25.69 -10.77 -23.67
CA GLU A 676 24.28 -10.65 -24.06
C GLU A 676 23.42 -11.38 -23.03
N VAL A 677 22.29 -10.79 -22.62
CA VAL A 677 21.40 -11.44 -21.65
C VAL A 677 20.93 -12.80 -22.18
N HIS A 678 20.99 -13.80 -21.30
CA HIS A 678 20.60 -15.17 -21.59
C HIS A 678 19.09 -15.32 -21.70
N ASP A 679 18.34 -14.73 -20.76
CA ASP A 679 16.88 -14.80 -20.67
C ASP A 679 16.22 -14.38 -21.99
N GLU A 680 15.44 -15.30 -22.55
CA GLU A 680 14.88 -15.17 -23.88
C GLU A 680 13.84 -14.03 -23.94
N THR A 681 13.02 -13.87 -22.90
CA THR A 681 12.02 -12.78 -22.89
C THR A 681 12.68 -11.42 -22.79
N ALA A 682 13.69 -11.28 -21.93
CA ALA A 682 14.49 -10.06 -21.82
C ALA A 682 15.15 -9.73 -23.16
N PHE A 683 15.83 -10.68 -23.80
CA PHE A 683 16.55 -10.47 -25.05
C PHE A 683 15.61 -10.16 -26.23
N TYR A 684 14.71 -11.10 -26.57
CA TYR A 684 13.95 -11.03 -27.82
C TYR A 684 12.73 -10.11 -27.72
N ALA A 685 12.16 -9.92 -26.54
CA ALA A 685 10.87 -9.23 -26.38
C ALA A 685 10.95 -7.89 -25.63
N LEU A 686 12.07 -7.59 -24.97
CA LEU A 686 12.26 -6.42 -24.09
C LEU A 686 13.62 -5.72 -24.29
N GLU A 687 14.31 -5.96 -25.41
CA GLU A 687 15.54 -5.25 -25.81
C GLU A 687 16.70 -5.35 -24.80
N GLY A 688 16.69 -6.39 -23.96
CA GLY A 688 17.71 -6.67 -22.95
C GLY A 688 17.55 -5.93 -21.62
N VAL A 689 16.54 -5.06 -21.48
CA VAL A 689 16.27 -4.30 -20.24
C VAL A 689 14.94 -4.75 -19.65
N ALA A 690 14.99 -5.60 -18.63
CA ALA A 690 13.79 -6.11 -17.97
C ALA A 690 13.95 -6.18 -16.45
N GLY A 691 12.83 -6.01 -15.73
CA GLY A 691 12.87 -6.01 -14.26
C GLY A 691 13.23 -7.37 -13.65
N HIS A 692 13.17 -8.45 -14.43
CA HIS A 692 13.42 -9.82 -13.99
C HIS A 692 14.81 -10.37 -14.35
N ALA A 693 15.48 -9.82 -15.38
CA ALA A 693 16.75 -10.28 -15.95
C ALA A 693 17.41 -9.18 -16.84
N GLY A 694 18.70 -9.31 -17.16
CA GLY A 694 19.41 -8.41 -18.09
C GLY A 694 20.56 -7.61 -17.47
N LEU A 695 20.73 -7.66 -16.15
CA LEU A 695 21.82 -6.98 -15.46
C LEU A 695 23.10 -7.81 -15.51
N PHE A 696 24.20 -7.15 -15.86
CA PHE A 696 25.56 -7.70 -15.77
C PHE A 696 26.30 -7.05 -14.62
N SER A 697 27.15 -7.81 -13.92
CA SER A 697 27.99 -7.25 -12.84
C SER A 697 29.23 -8.09 -12.56
N THR A 698 30.23 -7.45 -11.96
CA THR A 698 31.32 -8.11 -11.24
C THR A 698 30.90 -8.47 -9.82
N ALA A 699 31.67 -9.33 -9.15
CA ALA A 699 31.44 -9.66 -7.75
C ALA A 699 31.67 -8.45 -6.82
N GLU A 700 32.62 -7.58 -7.14
CA GLU A 700 32.94 -6.37 -6.36
C GLU A 700 31.79 -5.36 -6.36
N SER A 701 31.18 -5.08 -7.52
CA SER A 701 30.02 -4.15 -7.56
C SER A 701 28.83 -4.69 -6.77
N LEU A 702 28.59 -6.01 -6.78
CA LEU A 702 27.58 -6.63 -5.92
C LEU A 702 27.97 -6.62 -4.44
N ALA A 703 29.26 -6.66 -4.09
CA ALA A 703 29.73 -6.54 -2.72
C ALA A 703 29.42 -5.14 -2.16
N ILE A 704 29.62 -4.08 -2.94
CA ILE A 704 29.28 -2.70 -2.55
C ILE A 704 27.76 -2.55 -2.36
N LEU A 705 26.93 -3.09 -3.27
CA LEU A 705 25.47 -3.07 -3.09
C LEU A 705 25.02 -3.93 -1.90
N SER A 706 25.68 -5.06 -1.66
CA SER A 706 25.50 -5.86 -0.44
C SER A 706 25.91 -5.07 0.81
N GLN A 707 26.94 -4.22 0.74
CA GLN A 707 27.34 -3.34 1.84
C GLN A 707 26.31 -2.23 2.07
N VAL A 708 25.69 -1.66 1.04
CA VAL A 708 24.53 -0.74 1.20
C VAL A 708 23.43 -1.39 2.03
N LEU A 709 23.13 -2.66 1.75
CA LEU A 709 22.14 -3.45 2.46
C LEU A 709 22.55 -3.74 3.91
N LEU A 710 23.80 -4.15 4.17
CA LEU A 710 24.36 -4.33 5.52
C LEU A 710 24.45 -3.01 6.31
N ASN A 711 24.62 -1.89 5.62
CA ASN A 711 24.59 -0.53 6.17
C ASN A 711 23.18 0.01 6.39
N ARG A 712 22.15 -0.78 6.04
CA ARG A 712 20.73 -0.43 6.18
C ARG A 712 20.30 0.77 5.33
N GLY A 713 20.91 0.92 4.15
CA GLY A 713 20.37 1.75 3.07
C GLY A 713 21.27 2.85 2.52
N GLY A 714 22.55 2.89 2.87
CA GLY A 714 23.48 3.84 2.29
C GLY A 714 24.94 3.41 2.28
N TYR A 715 25.78 4.18 1.60
CA TYR A 715 27.21 3.96 1.43
C TYR A 715 27.92 5.31 1.30
N LYS A 716 29.00 5.54 2.05
CA LYS A 716 29.66 6.85 2.15
C LYS A 716 28.64 7.96 2.45
N HIS A 717 28.56 8.98 1.59
CA HIS A 717 27.62 10.10 1.73
C HIS A 717 26.30 9.88 0.98
N THR A 718 26.08 8.70 0.41
CA THR A 718 24.90 8.42 -0.41
C THR A 718 23.96 7.51 0.37
N GLN A 719 22.81 8.04 0.78
CA GLN A 719 21.67 7.21 1.16
C GLN A 719 20.91 6.82 -0.12
N LEU A 720 20.42 5.59 -0.22
CA LEU A 720 19.52 5.13 -1.29
C LEU A 720 18.10 4.87 -0.77
N PHE A 721 17.98 4.31 0.43
CA PHE A 721 16.71 4.06 1.09
C PHE A 721 16.85 4.12 2.61
N SER A 722 15.73 4.23 3.31
CA SER A 722 15.71 4.22 4.77
C SER A 722 15.78 2.81 5.35
N ASP A 723 16.25 2.72 6.59
CA ASP A 723 16.28 1.48 7.38
C ASP A 723 14.88 0.86 7.54
N LYS A 724 13.85 1.69 7.76
CA LYS A 724 12.44 1.27 7.83
C LYS A 724 11.96 0.61 6.54
N VAL A 725 12.38 1.12 5.39
CA VAL A 725 12.04 0.53 4.09
C VAL A 725 12.77 -0.80 3.91
N LEU A 726 14.04 -0.90 4.30
CA LEU A 726 14.73 -2.18 4.29
C LEU A 726 14.02 -3.21 5.18
N ASP A 727 13.67 -2.84 6.41
CA ASP A 727 12.94 -3.71 7.34
C ASP A 727 11.62 -4.19 6.75
N GLN A 728 10.89 -3.33 6.05
CA GLN A 728 9.68 -3.71 5.32
C GLN A 728 9.95 -4.77 4.25
N PHE A 729 11.07 -4.68 3.53
CA PHE A 729 11.41 -5.58 2.43
C PHE A 729 11.97 -6.93 2.89
N ILE A 730 12.67 -6.95 4.02
CA ILE A 730 13.24 -8.20 4.57
C ILE A 730 12.35 -8.84 5.64
N LYS A 731 11.26 -8.19 6.07
CA LYS A 731 10.25 -8.79 6.97
C LYS A 731 9.76 -10.13 6.39
N PRO A 732 9.63 -11.20 7.21
CA PRO A 732 9.10 -12.46 6.71
C PRO A 732 7.62 -12.30 6.34
N ASP A 733 7.20 -12.91 5.24
CA ASP A 733 5.79 -12.93 4.84
C ASP A 733 4.94 -13.70 5.87
N ASP A 734 3.75 -13.18 6.17
CA ASP A 734 2.90 -13.65 7.28
C ASP A 734 2.34 -15.08 7.09
N GLY A 735 2.61 -15.75 5.95
CA GLY A 735 2.31 -17.18 5.73
C GLY A 735 3.50 -18.05 5.26
N ASN A 736 4.61 -17.44 4.85
CA ASN A 736 5.81 -18.16 4.43
C ASN A 736 7.07 -17.36 4.77
N GLY A 737 7.71 -17.70 5.89
CA GLY A 737 8.91 -17.00 6.40
C GLY A 737 10.13 -17.07 5.47
N SER A 738 10.09 -17.92 4.43
CA SER A 738 11.16 -18.06 3.44
C SER A 738 11.16 -16.96 2.36
N TYR A 739 10.23 -16.01 2.42
CA TYR A 739 10.16 -14.83 1.56
C TYR A 739 10.05 -13.53 2.36
N GLY A 740 10.62 -12.46 1.81
CA GLY A 740 10.25 -11.07 2.09
C GLY A 740 9.61 -10.42 0.86
N LEU A 741 9.60 -9.09 0.79
CA LEU A 741 9.21 -8.39 -0.44
C LEU A 741 10.34 -8.53 -1.47
N GLY A 742 10.16 -9.51 -2.35
CA GLY A 742 11.11 -9.87 -3.41
C GLY A 742 12.28 -10.75 -2.97
N TRP A 743 12.75 -10.62 -1.73
CA TRP A 743 13.87 -11.40 -1.22
C TRP A 743 13.48 -12.84 -0.88
N ARG A 744 14.39 -13.79 -1.14
CA ARG A 744 14.37 -15.09 -0.46
C ARG A 744 15.03 -14.94 0.89
N ARG A 745 14.57 -15.73 1.86
CA ARG A 745 15.11 -15.76 3.23
C ARG A 745 15.52 -17.16 3.62
N ALA A 746 16.57 -17.27 4.43
CA ALA A 746 17.07 -18.55 4.92
C ALA A 746 16.04 -19.29 5.78
N ASN A 747 15.23 -18.53 6.55
CA ASN A 747 14.15 -19.02 7.41
C ASN A 747 14.55 -20.26 8.25
N ASN A 748 15.50 -20.09 9.17
CA ASN A 748 15.97 -21.15 10.08
C ASN A 748 16.43 -22.44 9.40
N GLY A 749 16.96 -22.36 8.18
CA GLY A 749 17.53 -23.50 7.45
C GLY A 749 16.60 -24.11 6.40
N ASP A 750 15.35 -23.63 6.26
CA ASP A 750 14.39 -24.11 5.24
C ASP A 750 14.94 -24.04 3.80
N ARG A 751 15.91 -23.15 3.57
CA ARG A 751 16.59 -22.99 2.28
C ARG A 751 18.08 -23.29 2.35
N ALA A 752 18.48 -24.34 3.08
CA ALA A 752 19.89 -24.73 3.21
C ALA A 752 20.60 -24.96 1.85
N TRP A 753 19.87 -25.38 0.81
CA TRP A 753 20.42 -25.49 -0.55
C TRP A 753 20.89 -24.15 -1.13
N HIS A 754 20.32 -23.02 -0.69
CA HIS A 754 20.74 -21.67 -1.07
C HIS A 754 21.68 -21.10 0.00
N PHE A 755 21.27 -21.08 1.27
CA PHE A 755 21.96 -20.32 2.31
C PHE A 755 22.97 -21.13 3.13
N GLY A 756 23.06 -22.44 2.93
CA GLY A 756 23.72 -23.35 3.87
C GLY A 756 22.92 -23.51 5.18
N PRO A 757 23.28 -24.47 6.04
CA PRO A 757 22.59 -24.74 7.30
C PRO A 757 22.96 -23.74 8.41
N TYR A 758 24.04 -22.97 8.24
CA TYR A 758 24.58 -22.07 9.27
C TYR A 758 24.12 -20.62 9.15
N ALA A 759 23.42 -20.26 8.06
CA ALA A 759 22.90 -18.93 7.88
C ALA A 759 21.89 -18.57 8.97
N SER A 760 21.92 -17.32 9.43
CA SER A 760 20.98 -16.86 10.43
C SER A 760 19.57 -16.76 9.86
N ALA A 761 18.57 -16.70 10.76
CA ALA A 761 17.19 -16.39 10.37
C ALA A 761 17.06 -15.06 9.61
N GLN A 762 17.99 -14.11 9.84
CA GLN A 762 18.00 -12.80 9.20
C GLN A 762 18.63 -12.83 7.81
N ALA A 763 19.26 -13.93 7.40
CA ALA A 763 19.88 -14.02 6.09
C ALA A 763 18.84 -13.97 4.96
N TYR A 764 19.16 -13.18 3.94
CA TYR A 764 18.37 -13.03 2.72
C TYR A 764 19.27 -12.92 1.49
N GLY A 765 18.71 -13.13 0.31
CA GLY A 765 19.48 -13.13 -0.93
C GLY A 765 18.68 -13.66 -2.11
N HIS A 766 19.36 -13.94 -3.22
CA HIS A 766 18.72 -14.51 -4.40
C HIS A 766 19.69 -15.36 -5.24
N THR A 767 19.14 -16.18 -6.14
CA THR A 767 19.90 -16.97 -7.11
C THR A 767 19.59 -16.51 -8.54
N GLY A 768 20.53 -16.68 -9.46
CA GLY A 768 20.34 -16.54 -10.90
C GLY A 768 20.35 -17.89 -11.60
N TRP A 769 19.57 -18.00 -12.68
CA TRP A 769 19.45 -19.22 -13.46
C TRP A 769 20.78 -19.63 -14.15
N THR A 770 21.61 -18.64 -14.48
CA THR A 770 22.95 -18.76 -15.07
C THR A 770 23.99 -19.38 -14.15
N GLY A 771 23.72 -19.47 -12.84
CA GLY A 771 24.65 -20.03 -11.86
C GLY A 771 25.12 -19.05 -10.78
N THR A 772 24.46 -17.89 -10.63
CA THR A 772 24.86 -16.87 -9.65
C THR A 772 24.09 -17.01 -8.34
N VAL A 773 24.72 -16.66 -7.22
CA VAL A 773 24.08 -16.66 -5.90
C VAL A 773 24.61 -15.52 -5.04
N THR A 774 23.70 -14.91 -4.28
CA THR A 774 24.00 -13.93 -3.25
C THR A 774 23.39 -14.34 -1.92
N VAL A 775 24.14 -14.12 -0.84
CA VAL A 775 23.71 -14.27 0.55
C VAL A 775 24.15 -13.03 1.31
N ILE A 776 23.23 -12.42 2.04
CA ILE A 776 23.47 -11.26 2.90
C ILE A 776 22.93 -11.64 4.28
N ASP A 777 23.79 -11.66 5.28
CA ASP A 777 23.43 -12.03 6.65
C ASP A 777 23.78 -10.89 7.62
N PRO A 778 22.80 -10.03 7.95
CA PRO A 778 23.01 -8.92 8.88
C PRO A 778 23.44 -9.35 10.28
N LYS A 779 23.05 -10.54 10.75
CA LYS A 779 23.44 -11.03 12.08
C LYS A 779 24.94 -11.26 12.18
N HIS A 780 25.54 -11.73 11.10
CA HIS A 780 26.98 -12.00 11.01
C HIS A 780 27.75 -10.87 10.32
N ASP A 781 27.08 -9.79 9.90
CA ASP A 781 27.64 -8.73 9.06
C ASP A 781 28.44 -9.28 7.87
N LEU A 782 27.83 -10.23 7.16
CA LEU A 782 28.42 -11.06 6.13
C LEU A 782 27.67 -10.88 4.81
N ALA A 783 28.39 -10.83 3.69
CA ALA A 783 27.81 -11.16 2.40
C ALA A 783 28.72 -12.08 1.58
N ILE A 784 28.09 -12.99 0.85
CA ILE A 784 28.73 -13.98 -0.02
C ILE A 784 28.18 -13.77 -1.42
N ILE A 785 29.08 -13.59 -2.38
CA ILE A 785 28.77 -13.43 -3.80
C ILE A 785 29.55 -14.51 -4.55
N LEU A 786 28.83 -15.48 -5.11
CA LEU A 786 29.41 -16.52 -5.98
C LEU A 786 28.78 -16.37 -7.36
N LEU A 787 29.58 -15.93 -8.31
CA LEU A 787 29.19 -15.79 -9.72
C LEU A 787 29.84 -16.93 -10.50
N THR A 788 29.04 -17.69 -11.23
CA THR A 788 29.55 -18.80 -12.04
C THR A 788 28.98 -18.72 -13.44
N ASN A 789 29.70 -19.28 -14.39
CA ASN A 789 29.19 -19.56 -15.72
C ASN A 789 28.77 -21.03 -15.85
N ALA A 790 28.10 -21.59 -14.83
CA ALA A 790 27.72 -23.01 -14.77
C ALA A 790 26.91 -23.52 -15.98
N ARG A 791 26.32 -22.62 -16.77
CA ARG A 791 25.58 -22.98 -17.99
C ARG A 791 26.47 -23.05 -19.24
N HIS A 792 27.73 -22.61 -19.15
CA HIS A 792 28.74 -22.75 -20.21
C HIS A 792 29.35 -24.15 -20.19
N SER A 793 28.48 -25.13 -20.30
CA SER A 793 28.78 -26.55 -20.27
C SER A 793 27.91 -27.27 -21.29
N GLU A 794 28.32 -28.48 -21.64
CA GLU A 794 27.48 -29.38 -22.42
C GLU A 794 26.17 -29.72 -21.65
N ILE A 795 25.22 -30.28 -22.39
CA ILE A 795 23.89 -30.63 -21.92
C ILE A 795 23.69 -32.14 -22.06
N LEU A 796 23.30 -32.78 -20.95
CA LEU A 796 22.92 -34.19 -20.89
C LEU A 796 21.43 -34.37 -21.14
N GLY A 797 21.04 -35.59 -21.51
CA GLY A 797 19.65 -35.98 -21.68
C GLY A 797 19.11 -35.75 -23.09
N ASP A 798 17.82 -35.98 -23.24
CA ASP A 798 17.10 -35.92 -24.51
C ASP A 798 16.43 -34.54 -24.74
N ASP A 799 15.61 -34.41 -25.78
CA ASP A 799 14.95 -33.14 -26.14
C ASP A 799 13.92 -32.67 -25.10
N LYS A 800 13.40 -33.57 -24.27
CA LYS A 800 12.34 -33.28 -23.30
C LYS A 800 12.87 -33.15 -21.86
N GLN A 801 13.89 -33.92 -21.52
CA GLN A 801 14.51 -33.95 -20.20
C GLN A 801 16.01 -33.78 -20.36
N PHE A 802 16.46 -32.54 -20.16
CA PHE A 802 17.87 -32.19 -20.23
C PHE A 802 18.34 -31.38 -19.04
N SER A 803 19.63 -31.50 -18.73
CA SER A 803 20.31 -30.69 -17.71
C SER A 803 21.69 -30.27 -18.20
N PHE A 804 22.15 -29.11 -17.73
CA PHE A 804 23.50 -28.62 -18.01
C PHE A 804 24.45 -29.34 -17.07
N ILE A 805 25.50 -29.97 -17.60
CA ILE A 805 26.49 -30.69 -16.78
C ILE A 805 27.02 -29.79 -15.66
N GLY A 806 27.27 -28.51 -15.96
CA GLY A 806 27.76 -27.54 -14.99
C GLY A 806 26.84 -27.34 -13.77
N LYS A 807 25.54 -27.64 -13.86
CA LYS A 807 24.61 -27.56 -12.72
C LYS A 807 24.64 -28.77 -11.79
N GLU A 808 25.25 -29.87 -12.21
CA GLU A 808 25.35 -31.08 -11.41
C GLU A 808 26.48 -31.03 -10.38
N PHE A 809 27.43 -30.09 -10.55
CA PHE A 809 28.53 -29.85 -9.63
C PHE A 809 28.10 -29.14 -8.35
N GLU A 810 28.80 -29.41 -7.26
CA GLU A 810 28.50 -28.86 -5.93
C GLU A 810 28.64 -27.33 -5.90
N THR A 811 29.61 -26.78 -6.64
CA THR A 811 29.79 -25.33 -6.79
C THR A 811 28.53 -24.64 -7.32
N ALA A 812 27.82 -25.27 -8.27
CA ALA A 812 26.59 -24.71 -8.85
C ALA A 812 25.30 -25.03 -8.08
N LYS A 813 25.39 -25.89 -7.06
CA LYS A 813 24.30 -26.15 -6.10
C LYS A 813 24.33 -25.17 -4.92
N TYR A 814 25.41 -24.39 -4.78
CA TYR A 814 25.59 -23.27 -3.86
C TYR A 814 25.74 -23.65 -2.39
N GLY A 815 24.81 -24.44 -1.84
CA GLY A 815 24.72 -24.72 -0.40
C GLY A 815 26.02 -25.26 0.20
N SER A 816 26.73 -26.13 -0.51
CA SER A 816 28.01 -26.72 -0.07
C SER A 816 29.12 -25.66 0.07
N VAL A 817 29.32 -24.82 -0.97
CA VAL A 817 30.29 -23.71 -0.93
C VAL A 817 29.95 -22.73 0.20
N ILE A 818 28.67 -22.36 0.33
CA ILE A 818 28.22 -21.40 1.34
C ILE A 818 28.39 -21.97 2.75
N SER A 819 28.15 -23.27 2.96
CA SER A 819 28.38 -23.95 4.24
C SER A 819 29.84 -23.88 4.68
N LEU A 820 30.77 -24.21 3.77
CA LEU A 820 32.21 -24.14 4.03
C LEU A 820 32.69 -22.70 4.34
N ILE A 821 32.09 -21.68 3.71
CA ILE A 821 32.38 -20.28 4.02
C ILE A 821 31.92 -19.93 5.45
N TYR A 822 30.71 -20.35 5.84
CA TYR A 822 30.24 -20.18 7.22
C TYR A 822 31.12 -20.92 8.21
N GLU A 823 31.52 -22.15 7.93
CA GLU A 823 32.43 -22.92 8.79
C GLU A 823 33.75 -22.17 8.99
N ALA A 824 34.35 -21.68 7.90
CA ALA A 824 35.58 -20.89 7.97
C ALA A 824 35.41 -19.65 8.86
N ILE A 825 34.31 -18.91 8.73
CA ILE A 825 34.06 -17.68 9.48
C ILE A 825 33.69 -17.96 10.95
N LEU A 826 32.86 -18.97 11.22
CA LEU A 826 32.31 -19.24 12.56
C LEU A 826 33.24 -20.08 13.44
N SER A 827 34.07 -20.94 12.86
CA SER A 827 35.04 -21.75 13.60
C SER A 827 36.27 -20.94 14.03
N ASN A 828 36.63 -19.89 13.29
CA ASN A 828 37.80 -19.07 13.56
C ASN A 828 37.51 -17.99 14.63
N LYS A 829 37.44 -18.41 15.89
CA LYS A 829 37.17 -17.53 17.05
C LYS A 829 38.30 -16.52 17.35
N THR A 830 39.47 -16.61 16.70
CA THR A 830 40.66 -15.78 16.98
C THR A 830 40.75 -14.47 16.18
N ALA A 831 39.76 -14.15 15.34
CA ALA A 831 39.67 -12.85 14.65
C ALA A 831 38.58 -11.93 15.24
N GLN A 832 38.36 -11.99 16.56
CA GLN A 832 37.50 -11.06 17.30
C GLN A 832 38.22 -9.77 17.66
#